data_AF-A0A232FEX1-F1
#
_entry.id   AF-A0A232FEX1-F1
#
_cell.length_a   1.000
_cell.length_b   1.000
_cell.length_c   1.000
_cell.angle_alpha   90.00
_cell.angle_beta   90.00
_cell.angle_gamma   90.00
#
_symmetry.space_group_name_H-M   'P 1'
#
loop_
_entity.id
_entity.type
_entity.pdbx_description
1 polymer ?
#
loop_
_entity_poly.entity_id
_entity_poly.type
_entity_poly.pdbx_seq_one_letter_code
_entity_poly.pdbx_strand_id
1 'polypeptide(L)'
;MSTRAIILLSVGRRGVGRRIFHQNLDCSKRIISSRSLHICARPNIAINRSFAACTSRLLQLRLPSSGKANCYSTYCHDMSIYLPSQLKIETNVCSPDYDGIVLVSGTPPGSEEPEPFKSVLFCAAQIDSGLFELGAVLPINLPAKRLIYSPTGSINPDYDDVRVFKEAAVKGIKRALQAGVRKPLLVLLPDSRFENTELVTLLGALEALYVPLEVREIGPERTHKAAQLAVWSPICSKKLQGVVKLAGALESGRYVARDIGGSDPERMAPPRVEEYVRELFANTRINVQVISDLPTLEKEYPLFAAVNRGASVIPRHAGRIIFLTYEPQDPSCVLETVMLVGKGVTFDTGGNDIKVSHGMVGMSRDKCGAAASVGFMQTVNLLQPPTVKVVAAIGVVRNSCGENAYVADEVVTARSGARVRVNNTDAEGRFVMADILYHVKEMAMGSVNPHIFTIATLTGHAMRTAGDGFSIAMDNSVARSVSNAYKLQACGDVVGDMFEVSIIRREDFDLHKGKMEGDDIIQSGQKSSAATNRGHQGPCAFLIMASGLDKHGKTSEKPLEYCHLDIAASAGNLPDPATGAPIAALSKRFLAKEFEENLAEANGAPLKYTHIDMAGQLGLGLNFYDGNPLLGLAYCYLVQGKCLTIYTCPPGCELISELDCKPVVAAPTRLCALRSAGSVQESLTGKMVQLVCSEEDAGVEEECARSSKSCR
;
A
#
# COMPACT_ATOMS: atom_id res chain seq x y z
N MET A 1 -7.74 -46.30 26.67
CA MET A 1 -9.03 -46.78 27.20
C MET A 1 -9.60 -45.72 28.14
N SER A 2 -10.84 -45.31 27.86
CA SER A 2 -11.80 -44.56 28.70
C SER A 2 -11.51 -43.10 29.11
N THR A 3 -11.93 -42.20 28.21
CA THR A 3 -12.99 -41.18 28.38
C THR A 3 -13.28 -40.58 29.77
N ARG A 4 -13.30 -39.24 29.87
CA ARG A 4 -14.45 -38.49 30.43
C ARG A 4 -14.43 -37.02 30.03
N ALA A 5 -15.48 -36.62 29.33
CA ALA A 5 -15.87 -35.25 29.03
C ALA A 5 -16.54 -34.61 30.27
N ILE A 6 -16.35 -33.30 30.45
CA ILE A 6 -17.16 -32.49 31.36
C ILE A 6 -17.73 -31.31 30.55
N ILE A 7 -19.05 -31.33 30.44
CA ILE A 7 -19.93 -30.26 29.97
C ILE A 7 -20.19 -29.33 31.17
N LEU A 8 -20.08 -28.02 30.98
CA LEU A 8 -20.52 -27.02 31.97
C LEU A 8 -21.58 -26.11 31.35
N LEU A 9 -22.80 -26.28 31.84
CA LEU A 9 -24.00 -25.49 31.57
C LEU A 9 -24.00 -24.20 32.37
N SER A 10 -24.51 -23.13 31.75
CA SER A 10 -24.73 -21.82 32.33
C SER A 10 -25.90 -21.76 33.30
N VAL A 11 -25.74 -21.03 34.41
CA VAL A 11 -26.79 -20.35 35.19
C VAL A 11 -26.06 -19.17 35.86
N GLY A 12 -26.42 -17.88 35.78
CA GLY A 12 -27.67 -17.22 35.44
C GLY A 12 -28.37 -16.69 36.69
N ARG A 13 -28.00 -15.49 37.19
CA ARG A 13 -28.83 -14.46 37.90
C ARG A 13 -27.95 -13.57 38.79
N ARG A 14 -27.84 -12.26 38.47
CA ARG A 14 -28.68 -11.14 38.95
C ARG A 14 -28.52 -10.83 40.44
N GLY A 15 -28.00 -9.64 40.72
CA GLY A 15 -28.77 -8.69 41.52
C GLY A 15 -28.06 -7.96 42.68
N VAL A 16 -27.82 -6.67 42.44
CA VAL A 16 -28.09 -5.53 43.35
C VAL A 16 -27.27 -5.38 44.64
N GLY A 17 -26.71 -4.17 44.83
CA GLY A 17 -26.61 -3.57 46.17
C GLY A 17 -25.43 -2.65 46.43
N ARG A 18 -25.62 -1.34 46.22
CA ARG A 18 -24.76 -0.25 46.75
C ARG A 18 -24.82 -0.15 48.27
N ARG A 19 -23.70 0.25 48.91
CA ARG A 19 -23.51 1.27 49.99
C ARG A 19 -22.11 1.06 50.60
N ILE A 20 -21.14 1.95 50.38
CA ILE A 20 -20.75 3.11 51.22
C ILE A 20 -20.71 2.80 52.72
N PHE A 21 -19.50 2.75 53.28
CA PHE A 21 -19.17 3.27 54.61
C PHE A 21 -17.71 3.77 54.62
N HIS A 22 -17.55 5.06 54.90
CA HIS A 22 -16.33 5.65 55.47
C HIS A 22 -16.36 5.40 56.98
N GLN A 23 -15.24 5.03 57.61
CA GLN A 23 -14.71 5.75 58.78
C GLN A 23 -13.35 5.21 59.23
N ASN A 24 -12.48 6.17 59.55
CA ASN A 24 -11.18 6.08 60.18
C ASN A 24 -11.25 5.41 61.57
N LEU A 25 -10.13 4.87 62.05
CA LEU A 25 -9.60 5.15 63.40
C LEU A 25 -8.17 4.63 63.59
N ASP A 26 -7.55 5.23 64.59
CA ASP A 26 -6.14 5.58 64.74
C ASP A 26 -5.32 4.60 65.63
N CYS A 27 -4.00 4.71 65.50
CA CYS A 27 -2.89 4.40 66.42
C CYS A 27 -3.11 3.60 67.73
N SER A 28 -2.20 2.65 68.03
CA SER A 28 -1.02 2.91 68.91
C SER A 28 -0.34 1.66 69.54
N LYS A 29 0.99 1.79 69.81
CA LYS A 29 1.88 1.07 70.80
C LYS A 29 2.40 -0.35 70.44
N ARG A 30 3.62 -0.82 70.77
CA ARG A 30 4.88 -0.32 71.37
C ARG A 30 5.96 -1.44 71.27
N ILE A 31 7.22 -1.07 70.94
CA ILE A 31 8.54 -1.39 71.58
C ILE A 31 8.95 -2.86 71.88
N ILE A 32 10.17 -3.24 71.43
CA ILE A 32 11.38 -3.82 72.12
C ILE A 32 12.30 -4.44 71.01
N SER A 33 13.42 -3.82 70.59
CA SER A 33 14.84 -4.01 71.04
C SER A 33 15.38 -5.46 70.94
N SER A 34 16.63 -5.82 70.60
CA SER A 34 17.84 -5.15 70.09
C SER A 34 18.96 -6.21 69.93
N ARG A 35 20.06 -5.81 69.23
CA ARG A 35 21.45 -6.36 69.18
C ARG A 35 21.79 -7.47 68.18
N SER A 36 22.97 -7.54 67.54
CA SER A 36 24.17 -6.69 67.25
C SER A 36 25.14 -7.64 66.49
N LEU A 37 25.95 -7.28 65.48
CA LEU A 37 27.31 -6.69 65.50
C LEU A 37 27.81 -6.68 64.01
N HIS A 38 28.29 -5.55 63.42
CA HIS A 38 29.70 -5.05 63.34
C HIS A 38 30.63 -5.89 62.41
N ILE A 39 31.47 -5.38 61.49
CA ILE A 39 32.35 -4.19 61.42
C ILE A 39 32.95 -4.01 59.98
N CYS A 40 33.18 -2.74 59.59
CA CYS A 40 34.22 -2.07 58.74
C CYS A 40 34.85 -2.72 57.47
N ALA A 41 35.56 -2.00 56.59
CA ALA A 41 35.66 -0.62 56.08
C ALA A 41 36.87 -0.63 55.11
N ARG A 42 36.90 0.27 54.12
CA ARG A 42 37.92 0.46 53.06
C ARG A 42 39.31 0.86 53.61
N PRO A 43 40.41 0.96 52.80
CA PRO A 43 40.65 2.18 51.99
C PRO A 43 41.44 2.03 50.65
N ASN A 44 41.33 3.09 49.85
CA ASN A 44 42.11 3.63 48.72
C ASN A 44 43.59 3.20 48.52
N ILE A 45 44.09 3.27 47.27
CA ILE A 45 45.20 4.16 46.83
C ILE A 45 45.33 4.23 45.29
N ALA A 46 45.89 5.35 44.86
CA ALA A 46 45.99 6.02 43.57
C ALA A 46 47.23 5.66 42.68
N ILE A 47 47.10 5.97 41.38
CA ILE A 47 48.05 6.64 40.46
C ILE A 47 49.18 5.85 39.71
N ASN A 48 49.15 6.06 38.37
CA ASN A 48 50.21 6.22 37.34
C ASN A 48 50.80 5.04 36.51
N ARG A 49 50.53 5.17 35.19
CA ARG A 49 51.46 5.29 34.04
C ARG A 49 52.42 4.14 33.66
N SER A 50 52.19 3.69 32.41
CA SER A 50 53.15 3.58 31.30
C SER A 50 53.60 2.20 30.80
N PHE A 51 53.23 1.99 29.53
CA PHE A 51 54.02 1.44 28.41
C PHE A 51 54.22 -0.08 28.22
N ALA A 52 53.63 -0.53 27.09
CA ALA A 52 54.17 -1.38 26.02
C ALA A 52 54.42 -2.88 26.29
N ALA A 53 53.68 -3.76 25.60
CA ALA A 53 54.03 -4.27 24.26
C ALA A 53 53.36 -5.64 23.97
N CYS A 54 53.03 -5.85 22.68
CA CYS A 54 52.72 -7.13 22.00
C CYS A 54 51.42 -7.86 22.43
N THR A 55 50.50 -8.26 21.55
CA THR A 55 50.55 -8.44 20.09
C THR A 55 49.12 -8.54 19.56
N SER A 56 48.82 -7.76 18.52
CA SER A 56 47.59 -7.74 17.73
C SER A 56 47.52 -8.89 16.72
N ARG A 57 46.39 -9.59 16.63
CA ARG A 57 45.96 -10.31 15.41
C ARG A 57 44.79 -9.57 14.79
N LEU A 58 45.11 -8.66 13.86
CA LEU A 58 44.19 -8.07 12.90
C LEU A 58 44.01 -9.04 11.73
N LEU A 59 42.77 -9.41 11.42
CA LEU A 59 42.41 -10.07 10.17
C LEU A 59 42.36 -8.98 9.07
N GLN A 60 43.35 -8.98 8.18
CA GLN A 60 43.35 -8.19 6.96
C GLN A 60 42.39 -8.81 5.94
N LEU A 61 41.32 -8.10 5.58
CA LEU A 61 40.61 -8.34 4.32
C LEU A 61 41.35 -7.60 3.20
N ARG A 62 41.86 -8.38 2.24
CA ARG A 62 42.58 -7.93 1.06
C ARG A 62 41.62 -7.26 0.06
N LEU A 63 41.93 -6.04 -0.34
CA LEU A 63 41.47 -5.42 -1.59
C LEU A 63 42.35 -5.91 -2.75
N PRO A 64 41.80 -6.30 -3.92
CA PRO A 64 42.59 -6.51 -5.12
C PRO A 64 42.78 -5.20 -5.92
N SER A 65 44.01 -4.99 -6.36
CA SER A 65 44.50 -3.90 -7.19
C SER A 65 44.03 -3.96 -8.65
N SER A 66 43.97 -2.77 -9.24
CA SER A 66 43.66 -2.41 -10.63
C SER A 66 44.37 -3.21 -11.74
N GLY A 67 43.60 -3.61 -12.76
CA GLY A 67 44.08 -3.96 -14.11
C GLY A 67 43.01 -3.59 -15.14
N LYS A 68 43.36 -2.76 -16.12
CA LYS A 68 42.46 -2.19 -17.13
C LYS A 68 42.16 -3.19 -18.27
N ALA A 69 40.91 -3.13 -18.74
CA ALA A 69 40.46 -3.00 -20.14
C ALA A 69 39.52 -4.09 -20.69
N ASN A 70 38.38 -3.58 -21.18
CA ASN A 70 37.54 -4.01 -22.30
C ASN A 70 36.39 -5.03 -22.08
N CYS A 71 35.18 -4.46 -21.96
CA CYS A 71 34.05 -4.56 -22.93
C CYS A 71 32.71 -4.91 -22.28
N TYR A 72 31.81 -3.90 -22.26
CA TYR A 72 30.34 -3.94 -22.15
C TYR A 72 29.69 -5.16 -21.48
N SER A 73 29.43 -5.04 -20.17
CA SER A 73 28.38 -5.80 -19.48
C SER A 73 27.63 -4.84 -18.56
N THR A 74 26.40 -4.52 -18.95
CA THR A 74 25.48 -3.59 -18.29
C THR A 74 24.83 -4.22 -17.06
N TYR A 75 25.00 -3.54 -15.92
CA TYR A 75 24.08 -3.42 -14.78
C TYR A 75 23.11 -4.58 -14.53
N CYS A 76 23.50 -5.52 -13.68
CA CYS A 76 22.59 -6.34 -12.87
C CYS A 76 23.20 -6.44 -11.47
N HIS A 77 22.74 -5.60 -10.54
CA HIS A 77 22.80 -5.99 -9.13
C HIS A 77 21.93 -7.24 -8.98
N ASP A 78 22.43 -8.21 -8.24
CA ASP A 78 21.75 -9.49 -8.07
C ASP A 78 20.43 -9.26 -7.34
N MET A 79 19.30 -9.41 -8.05
CA MET A 79 17.95 -9.32 -7.49
C MET A 79 17.74 -10.26 -6.29
N SER A 80 18.66 -11.21 -6.08
CA SER A 80 18.63 -12.20 -5.01
C SER A 80 18.64 -11.63 -3.59
N ILE A 81 19.14 -10.39 -3.37
CA ILE A 81 19.38 -9.87 -2.01
C ILE A 81 18.08 -9.47 -1.28
N TYR A 82 17.10 -8.95 -2.01
CA TYR A 82 15.85 -8.41 -1.45
C TYR A 82 14.63 -9.18 -1.95
N LEU A 83 14.73 -10.51 -1.95
CA LEU A 83 13.64 -11.41 -2.32
C LEU A 83 13.72 -12.65 -1.40
N PRO A 84 12.60 -13.24 -0.96
CA PRO A 84 12.66 -14.32 0.03
C PRO A 84 13.23 -15.64 -0.52
N SER A 85 13.32 -15.77 -1.85
CA SER A 85 13.83 -16.95 -2.55
C SER A 85 14.15 -16.59 -3.99
N GLN A 86 15.11 -17.30 -4.61
CA GLN A 86 15.38 -17.15 -6.04
C GLN A 86 14.18 -17.65 -6.86
N LEU A 87 13.61 -16.76 -7.69
CA LEU A 87 12.55 -17.09 -8.61
C LEU A 87 13.10 -17.68 -9.91
N LYS A 88 12.58 -18.84 -10.33
CA LYS A 88 12.95 -19.49 -11.59
C LYS A 88 11.70 -19.85 -12.39
N ILE A 89 11.68 -19.53 -13.68
CA ILE A 89 10.64 -20.04 -14.58
C ILE A 89 11.06 -21.44 -15.03
N GLU A 90 10.18 -22.41 -14.83
CA GLU A 90 10.35 -23.77 -15.32
C GLU A 90 9.42 -24.02 -16.51
N THR A 91 9.95 -24.63 -17.56
CA THR A 91 9.18 -24.98 -18.76
C THR A 91 8.72 -26.43 -18.72
N ASN A 92 9.42 -27.28 -17.96
CA ASN A 92 9.14 -28.71 -17.85
C ASN A 92 8.81 -29.12 -16.41
N VAL A 93 7.54 -29.45 -16.18
CA VAL A 93 7.06 -29.98 -14.89
C VAL A 93 7.75 -31.29 -14.46
N CYS A 94 8.34 -32.02 -15.40
CA CYS A 94 9.10 -33.25 -15.17
C CYS A 94 10.58 -32.99 -14.81
N SER A 95 10.97 -31.75 -14.54
CA SER A 95 12.35 -31.44 -14.14
C SER A 95 12.73 -32.12 -12.81
N PRO A 96 13.91 -32.76 -12.70
CA PRO A 96 14.39 -33.41 -11.48
C PRO A 96 14.95 -32.41 -10.44
N ASP A 97 14.97 -31.12 -10.74
CA ASP A 97 15.55 -30.08 -9.88
C ASP A 97 14.72 -29.75 -8.63
N TYR A 98 13.48 -30.26 -8.55
CA TYR A 98 12.48 -29.92 -7.54
C TYR A 98 12.11 -31.14 -6.70
N ASP A 99 11.81 -30.94 -5.41
CA ASP A 99 11.52 -32.01 -4.43
C ASP A 99 10.08 -31.99 -3.88
N GLY A 100 9.24 -31.14 -4.46
CA GLY A 100 7.80 -31.08 -4.26
C GLY A 100 7.12 -30.08 -5.20
N ILE A 101 5.94 -30.42 -5.67
CA ILE A 101 5.10 -29.56 -6.52
C ILE A 101 3.99 -28.98 -5.64
N VAL A 102 3.79 -27.67 -5.67
CA VAL A 102 2.68 -27.00 -4.98
C VAL A 102 1.67 -26.59 -6.03
N LEU A 103 0.48 -27.17 -5.95
CA LEU A 103 -0.61 -26.92 -6.90
C LEU A 103 -1.73 -26.17 -6.18
N VAL A 104 -1.97 -24.93 -6.63
CA VAL A 104 -3.11 -24.13 -6.20
C VAL A 104 -4.20 -24.27 -7.26
N SER A 105 -5.40 -24.68 -6.84
CA SER A 105 -6.55 -24.90 -7.74
C SER A 105 -7.80 -24.28 -7.14
N GLY A 106 -8.56 -23.59 -7.98
CA GLY A 106 -9.87 -23.01 -7.66
C GLY A 106 -11.05 -23.92 -8.01
N THR A 107 -10.79 -25.09 -8.59
CA THR A 107 -11.80 -26.00 -9.14
C THR A 107 -11.78 -27.35 -8.41
N PRO A 108 -12.90 -28.10 -8.43
CA PRO A 108 -12.96 -29.41 -7.79
C PRO A 108 -11.82 -30.34 -8.25
N PRO A 109 -11.21 -31.11 -7.33
CA PRO A 109 -10.02 -31.90 -7.63
C PRO A 109 -10.26 -32.89 -8.77
N GLY A 110 -9.46 -32.78 -9.84
CA GLY A 110 -9.52 -33.68 -10.98
C GLY A 110 -10.50 -33.25 -12.08
N SER A 111 -10.99 -32.01 -12.05
CA SER A 111 -11.87 -31.47 -13.09
C SER A 111 -11.09 -30.79 -14.22
N GLU A 112 -10.38 -29.72 -13.92
CA GLU A 112 -9.80 -28.79 -14.90
C GLU A 112 -8.28 -28.73 -14.88
N GLU A 113 -7.63 -29.36 -13.90
CA GLU A 113 -6.17 -29.37 -13.82
C GLU A 113 -5.54 -30.09 -15.05
N PRO A 114 -4.32 -29.71 -15.45
CA PRO A 114 -3.62 -30.43 -16.51
C PRO A 114 -3.09 -31.78 -16.02
N GLU A 115 -2.92 -32.73 -16.94
CA GLU A 115 -2.20 -33.97 -16.63
C GLU A 115 -0.72 -33.68 -16.30
N PRO A 116 -0.09 -34.43 -15.38
CA PRO A 116 -0.61 -35.60 -14.65
C PRO A 116 -1.38 -35.27 -13.35
N PHE A 117 -1.60 -34.00 -13.02
CA PHE A 117 -2.21 -33.61 -11.74
C PHE A 117 -3.67 -34.05 -11.66
N LYS A 118 -4.41 -33.90 -12.75
CA LYS A 118 -5.83 -34.27 -12.84
C LYS A 118 -6.10 -35.70 -12.40
N SER A 119 -5.38 -36.67 -12.99
CA SER A 119 -5.57 -38.08 -12.67
C SER A 119 -5.28 -38.41 -11.20
N VAL A 120 -4.24 -37.79 -10.62
CA VAL A 120 -3.89 -37.97 -9.20
C VAL A 120 -4.97 -37.40 -8.28
N LEU A 121 -5.44 -36.19 -8.56
CA LEU A 121 -6.47 -35.53 -7.77
C LEU A 121 -7.82 -36.22 -7.88
N PHE A 122 -8.21 -36.67 -9.08
CA PHE A 122 -9.43 -37.42 -9.30
C PHE A 122 -9.47 -38.70 -8.45
N CYS A 123 -8.37 -39.46 -8.42
CA CYS A 123 -8.28 -40.68 -7.61
C CYS A 123 -8.32 -40.37 -6.11
N ALA A 124 -7.61 -39.33 -5.66
CA ALA A 124 -7.59 -38.94 -4.25
C ALA A 124 -8.98 -38.46 -3.76
N ALA A 125 -9.73 -37.74 -4.61
CA ALA A 125 -11.07 -37.26 -4.29
C ALA A 125 -12.09 -38.40 -4.10
N GLN A 126 -11.87 -39.59 -4.69
CA GLN A 126 -12.75 -40.75 -4.48
C GLN A 126 -12.66 -41.34 -3.06
N ILE A 127 -11.57 -41.06 -2.35
CA ILE A 127 -11.30 -41.65 -1.03
C ILE A 127 -11.27 -40.60 0.10
N ASP A 128 -11.08 -39.31 -0.24
CA ASP A 128 -11.11 -38.20 0.70
C ASP A 128 -12.11 -37.13 0.23
N SER A 129 -13.31 -37.16 0.81
CA SER A 129 -14.37 -36.19 0.53
C SER A 129 -14.02 -34.77 1.02
N GLY A 130 -13.03 -34.62 1.90
CA GLY A 130 -12.56 -33.32 2.41
C GLY A 130 -11.41 -32.72 1.59
N LEU A 131 -10.94 -33.40 0.55
CA LEU A 131 -9.74 -33.02 -0.20
C LEU A 131 -9.81 -31.59 -0.76
N PHE A 132 -10.98 -31.18 -1.27
CA PHE A 132 -11.16 -29.85 -1.86
C PHE A 132 -11.14 -28.71 -0.83
N GLU A 133 -11.43 -28.99 0.44
CA GLU A 133 -11.45 -27.96 1.48
C GLU A 133 -10.14 -27.95 2.30
N LEU A 134 -9.53 -29.12 2.50
CA LEU A 134 -8.35 -29.28 3.37
C LEU A 134 -7.02 -29.35 2.61
N GLY A 135 -7.03 -29.79 1.36
CA GLY A 135 -5.82 -30.12 0.62
C GLY A 135 -5.10 -31.37 1.16
N ALA A 136 -4.03 -31.79 0.49
CA ALA A 136 -3.27 -32.98 0.88
C ALA A 136 -1.83 -32.97 0.36
N VAL A 137 -1.01 -33.87 0.90
CA VAL A 137 0.27 -34.25 0.30
C VAL A 137 0.11 -35.63 -0.31
N LEU A 138 0.21 -35.70 -1.63
CA LEU A 138 -0.06 -36.87 -2.44
C LEU A 138 1.21 -37.37 -3.13
N PRO A 139 1.37 -38.68 -3.35
CA PRO A 139 2.40 -39.19 -4.23
C PRO A 139 2.08 -38.81 -5.68
N ILE A 140 3.10 -38.49 -6.46
CA ILE A 140 2.96 -38.23 -7.90
C ILE A 140 4.09 -38.92 -8.66
N ASN A 141 3.78 -39.48 -9.83
CA ASN A 141 4.76 -40.13 -10.71
C ASN A 141 5.55 -39.10 -11.53
N LEU A 142 6.18 -38.16 -10.83
CA LEU A 142 7.10 -37.16 -11.36
C LEU A 142 8.37 -37.16 -10.51
N PRO A 143 9.52 -36.66 -11.01
CA PRO A 143 10.76 -36.62 -10.24
C PRO A 143 10.66 -35.93 -8.88
N ALA A 144 9.76 -34.94 -8.74
CA ALA A 144 9.48 -34.27 -7.48
C ALA A 144 8.85 -35.18 -6.40
N LYS A 145 8.26 -36.31 -6.77
CA LYS A 145 7.65 -37.37 -5.93
C LYS A 145 6.47 -36.94 -5.05
N ARG A 146 6.36 -35.67 -4.68
CA ARG A 146 5.33 -35.10 -3.80
C ARG A 146 4.53 -34.04 -4.54
N LEU A 147 3.20 -34.17 -4.50
CA LEU A 147 2.24 -33.15 -4.89
C LEU A 147 1.59 -32.59 -3.62
N ILE A 148 1.74 -31.30 -3.38
CA ILE A 148 1.06 -30.55 -2.34
C ILE A 148 -0.13 -29.88 -3.01
N TYR A 149 -1.29 -30.50 -2.86
CA TYR A 149 -2.55 -29.94 -3.33
C TYR A 149 -3.05 -28.94 -2.29
N SER A 150 -3.17 -27.68 -2.71
CA SER A 150 -3.60 -26.56 -1.86
C SER A 150 -4.78 -25.85 -2.52
N PRO A 151 -6.00 -26.36 -2.35
CA PRO A 151 -7.19 -25.80 -2.97
C PRO A 151 -7.61 -24.49 -2.30
N THR A 152 -8.41 -23.70 -3.02
CA THR A 152 -9.14 -22.56 -2.44
C THR A 152 -10.35 -23.00 -1.61
N GLY A 153 -10.81 -24.24 -1.78
CA GLY A 153 -12.16 -24.64 -1.40
C GLY A 153 -13.20 -24.13 -2.40
N SER A 154 -14.46 -24.34 -2.06
CA SER A 154 -15.59 -23.86 -2.86
C SER A 154 -15.63 -22.33 -2.90
N ILE A 155 -15.42 -21.73 -4.08
CA ILE A 155 -15.46 -20.28 -4.27
C ILE A 155 -16.89 -19.83 -4.53
N ASN A 156 -17.38 -18.91 -3.71
CA ASN A 156 -18.65 -18.22 -3.89
C ASN A 156 -18.43 -16.87 -4.61
N PRO A 157 -18.95 -16.70 -5.84
CA PRO A 157 -18.75 -15.48 -6.61
C PRO A 157 -19.43 -14.23 -6.01
N ASP A 158 -20.33 -14.38 -5.03
CA ASP A 158 -21.04 -13.25 -4.42
C ASP A 158 -20.18 -12.48 -3.40
N TYR A 159 -19.15 -13.11 -2.82
CA TYR A 159 -18.34 -12.48 -1.77
C TYR A 159 -16.87 -12.88 -1.74
N ASP A 160 -16.46 -13.96 -2.40
CA ASP A 160 -15.05 -14.29 -2.51
C ASP A 160 -14.37 -13.40 -3.54
N ASP A 161 -13.10 -13.12 -3.30
CA ASP A 161 -12.25 -12.34 -4.19
C ASP A 161 -10.92 -13.06 -4.43
N VAL A 162 -10.06 -12.47 -5.25
CA VAL A 162 -8.77 -13.05 -5.66
C VAL A 162 -7.86 -13.46 -4.49
N ARG A 163 -8.07 -12.94 -3.27
CA ARG A 163 -7.31 -13.31 -2.07
C ARG A 163 -7.45 -14.78 -1.71
N VAL A 164 -8.53 -15.48 -2.08
CA VAL A 164 -8.65 -16.93 -1.84
C VAL A 164 -7.48 -17.71 -2.44
N PHE A 165 -6.96 -17.27 -3.60
CA PHE A 165 -5.78 -17.85 -4.23
C PHE A 165 -4.48 -17.49 -3.50
N LYS A 166 -4.36 -16.26 -2.99
CA LYS A 166 -3.25 -15.84 -2.13
C LYS A 166 -3.18 -16.74 -0.88
N GLU A 167 -4.31 -16.91 -0.21
CA GLU A 167 -4.43 -17.70 1.02
C GLU A 167 -4.13 -19.19 0.77
N ALA A 168 -4.67 -19.74 -0.32
CA ALA A 168 -4.37 -21.11 -0.75
C ALA A 168 -2.87 -21.28 -1.05
N ALA A 169 -2.21 -20.32 -1.71
CA ALA A 169 -0.77 -20.35 -1.95
C ALA A 169 0.04 -20.30 -0.65
N VAL A 170 -0.32 -19.43 0.29
CA VAL A 170 0.33 -19.34 1.60
C VAL A 170 0.21 -20.67 2.36
N LYS A 171 -0.99 -21.27 2.39
CA LYS A 171 -1.23 -22.58 3.01
C LYS A 171 -0.38 -23.67 2.34
N GLY A 172 -0.35 -23.69 1.01
CA GLY A 172 0.38 -24.68 0.21
C GLY A 172 1.88 -24.65 0.45
N ILE A 173 2.50 -23.46 0.41
CA ILE A 173 3.93 -23.31 0.70
C ILE A 173 4.26 -23.71 2.14
N LYS A 174 3.47 -23.27 3.13
CA LYS A 174 3.66 -23.67 4.53
C LYS A 174 3.58 -25.19 4.68
N ARG A 175 2.59 -25.84 4.05
CA ARG A 175 2.42 -27.29 4.08
C ARG A 175 3.57 -28.03 3.39
N ALA A 176 4.07 -27.50 2.27
CA ALA A 176 5.23 -28.05 1.55
C ALA A 176 6.50 -28.02 2.42
N LEU A 177 6.79 -26.89 3.06
CA LEU A 177 7.94 -26.77 3.98
C LEU A 177 7.87 -27.77 5.13
N GLN A 178 6.68 -27.96 5.72
CA GLN A 178 6.41 -28.96 6.76
C GLN A 178 6.54 -30.40 6.26
N ALA A 179 6.23 -30.65 4.98
CA ALA A 179 6.44 -31.95 4.33
C ALA A 179 7.91 -32.23 3.97
N GLY A 180 8.83 -31.30 4.27
CA GLY A 180 10.26 -31.44 4.00
C GLY A 180 10.69 -30.97 2.61
N VAL A 181 9.82 -30.29 1.86
CA VAL A 181 10.16 -29.68 0.56
C VAL A 181 11.12 -28.51 0.79
N ARG A 182 12.16 -28.40 -0.03
CA ARG A 182 13.15 -27.30 0.02
C ARG A 182 13.34 -26.60 -1.33
N LYS A 183 12.94 -27.23 -2.42
CA LYS A 183 12.96 -26.71 -3.80
C LYS A 183 11.56 -26.85 -4.41
N PRO A 184 10.56 -26.10 -3.91
CA PRO A 184 9.20 -26.15 -4.43
C PRO A 184 9.10 -25.69 -5.89
N LEU A 185 8.29 -26.41 -6.66
CA LEU A 185 7.77 -25.98 -7.95
C LEU A 185 6.30 -25.57 -7.78
N LEU A 186 6.01 -24.27 -7.86
CA LEU A 186 4.65 -23.73 -7.79
C LEU A 186 3.99 -23.81 -9.18
N VAL A 187 2.81 -24.41 -9.22
CA VAL A 187 1.96 -24.44 -10.42
C VAL A 187 0.95 -23.30 -10.35
N LEU A 188 1.03 -22.38 -11.31
CA LEU A 188 0.07 -21.28 -11.47
C LEU A 188 -0.97 -21.67 -12.51
N LEU A 189 -2.22 -21.86 -12.07
CA LEU A 189 -3.35 -22.07 -12.95
C LEU A 189 -4.15 -20.77 -13.11
N PRO A 190 -4.54 -20.38 -14.34
CA PRO A 190 -5.44 -19.25 -14.53
C PRO A 190 -6.83 -19.60 -14.01
N ASP A 191 -7.56 -18.59 -13.55
CA ASP A 191 -8.97 -18.70 -13.18
C ASP A 191 -9.74 -17.56 -13.85
N SER A 192 -10.82 -17.88 -14.57
CA SER A 192 -11.59 -16.90 -15.33
C SER A 192 -12.46 -15.99 -14.47
N ARG A 193 -12.68 -16.35 -13.20
CA ARG A 193 -13.52 -15.58 -12.26
C ARG A 193 -12.81 -14.32 -11.77
N PHE A 194 -11.48 -14.32 -11.67
CA PHE A 194 -10.71 -13.21 -11.13
C PHE A 194 -9.52 -12.83 -11.99
N GLU A 195 -9.31 -11.52 -12.16
CA GLU A 195 -8.12 -10.97 -12.80
C GLU A 195 -6.88 -11.22 -11.92
N ASN A 196 -5.71 -11.32 -12.55
CA ASN A 196 -4.40 -11.43 -11.89
C ASN A 196 -4.24 -12.62 -10.92
N THR A 197 -5.06 -13.67 -11.07
CA THR A 197 -5.01 -14.89 -10.24
C THR A 197 -3.59 -15.45 -10.14
N GLU A 198 -2.85 -15.53 -11.25
CA GLU A 198 -1.49 -16.07 -11.27
C GLU A 198 -0.51 -15.19 -10.46
N LEU A 199 -0.64 -13.86 -10.58
CA LEU A 199 0.18 -12.89 -9.84
C LEU A 199 -0.09 -12.99 -8.34
N VAL A 200 -1.36 -12.95 -7.94
CA VAL A 200 -1.78 -12.99 -6.54
C VAL A 200 -1.39 -14.31 -5.88
N THR A 201 -1.52 -15.43 -6.60
CA THR A 201 -1.05 -16.76 -6.15
C THR A 201 0.47 -16.74 -5.89
N LEU A 202 1.26 -16.20 -6.83
CA LEU A 202 2.72 -16.13 -6.69
C LEU A 202 3.14 -15.20 -5.54
N LEU A 203 2.46 -14.06 -5.36
CA LEU A 203 2.69 -13.16 -4.22
C LEU A 203 2.36 -13.83 -2.88
N GLY A 204 1.31 -14.65 -2.82
CA GLY A 204 0.99 -15.45 -1.63
C GLY A 204 2.06 -16.49 -1.32
N ALA A 205 2.58 -17.17 -2.34
CA ALA A 205 3.65 -18.14 -2.18
C ALA A 205 4.95 -17.49 -1.65
N LEU A 206 5.33 -16.34 -2.22
CA LEU A 206 6.49 -15.57 -1.79
C LEU A 206 6.35 -15.02 -0.37
N GLU A 207 5.16 -14.54 0.00
CA GLU A 207 4.86 -14.07 1.36
C GLU A 207 5.11 -15.16 2.41
N ALA A 208 4.74 -16.41 2.11
CA ALA A 208 5.00 -17.54 3.01
C ALA A 208 6.50 -17.85 3.18
N LEU A 209 7.31 -17.51 2.18
CA LEU A 209 8.77 -17.70 2.19
C LEU A 209 9.53 -16.56 2.89
N TYR A 210 8.90 -15.41 3.15
CA TYR A 210 9.54 -14.31 3.88
C TYR A 210 10.09 -14.75 5.23
N VAL A 211 11.33 -14.36 5.52
CA VAL A 211 11.98 -14.57 6.82
C VAL A 211 12.21 -13.21 7.46
N PRO A 212 11.75 -12.95 8.70
CA PRO A 212 12.01 -11.68 9.39
C PRO A 212 13.51 -11.37 9.52
N LEU A 213 13.87 -10.08 9.43
CA LEU A 213 15.25 -9.61 9.53
C LEU A 213 15.97 -10.17 10.77
N GLU A 214 15.32 -10.15 11.94
CA GLU A 214 15.84 -10.69 13.20
C GLU A 214 16.23 -12.16 13.09
N VAL A 215 15.44 -12.94 12.35
CA VAL A 215 15.67 -14.37 12.18
C VAL A 215 16.84 -14.61 11.23
N ARG A 216 16.98 -13.78 10.19
CA ARG A 216 18.11 -13.85 9.25
C ARG A 216 19.44 -13.51 9.92
N GLU A 217 19.43 -12.61 10.90
CA GLU A 217 20.62 -12.23 11.67
C GLU A 217 21.10 -13.29 12.68
N ILE A 218 20.26 -14.26 13.05
CA ILE A 218 20.66 -15.33 13.98
C ILE A 218 21.75 -16.23 13.38
N GLY A 219 21.69 -16.47 12.07
CA GLY A 219 22.64 -17.35 11.39
C GLY A 219 22.37 -17.50 9.90
N PRO A 220 23.41 -17.79 9.09
CA PRO A 220 23.30 -17.89 7.63
C PRO A 220 22.33 -18.99 7.18
N GLU A 221 22.15 -20.05 7.98
CA GLU A 221 21.24 -21.16 7.72
C GLU A 221 19.76 -20.80 7.80
N ARG A 222 19.44 -19.64 8.38
CA ARG A 222 18.06 -19.15 8.58
C ARG A 222 17.67 -18.06 7.61
N THR A 223 18.54 -17.70 6.66
CA THR A 223 18.29 -16.63 5.69
C THR A 223 17.14 -16.92 4.74
N HIS A 224 16.84 -18.20 4.51
CA HIS A 224 15.81 -18.65 3.58
C HIS A 224 15.04 -19.85 4.13
N LYS A 225 13.74 -19.95 3.84
CA LYS A 225 12.91 -21.13 4.17
C LYS A 225 13.01 -22.22 3.11
N ALA A 226 13.24 -21.83 1.86
CA ALA A 226 13.42 -22.69 0.70
C ALA A 226 14.63 -22.19 -0.11
N ALA A 227 15.37 -23.10 -0.76
CA ALA A 227 16.57 -22.74 -1.51
C ALA A 227 16.24 -22.00 -2.82
N GLN A 228 15.09 -22.31 -3.41
CA GLN A 228 14.56 -21.68 -4.62
C GLN A 228 13.04 -21.82 -4.66
N LEU A 229 12.37 -20.98 -5.44
CA LEU A 229 10.96 -21.14 -5.80
C LEU A 229 10.87 -21.14 -7.33
N ALA A 230 10.56 -22.29 -7.91
CA ALA A 230 10.28 -22.37 -9.34
C ALA A 230 8.79 -22.19 -9.61
N VAL A 231 8.48 -21.69 -10.80
CA VAL A 231 7.12 -21.42 -11.24
C VAL A 231 6.90 -22.08 -12.60
N TRP A 232 5.83 -22.85 -12.72
CA TRP A 232 5.35 -23.43 -13.98
C TRP A 232 3.88 -23.06 -14.18
N SER A 233 3.47 -22.89 -15.42
CA SER A 233 2.08 -22.58 -15.78
C SER A 233 1.77 -23.06 -17.19
N PRO A 234 0.52 -23.49 -17.49
CA PRO A 234 0.10 -23.82 -18.84
C PRO A 234 -0.09 -22.58 -19.76
N ILE A 235 0.05 -21.36 -19.24
CA ILE A 235 -0.08 -20.11 -20.03
C ILE A 235 1.10 -19.88 -20.98
N CYS A 236 0.91 -18.98 -21.95
CA CYS A 236 1.99 -18.55 -22.87
C CYS A 236 3.23 -18.08 -22.10
N SER A 237 4.42 -18.53 -22.54
CA SER A 237 5.70 -18.26 -21.87
C SER A 237 5.99 -16.77 -21.68
N LYS A 238 5.59 -15.90 -22.63
CA LYS A 238 5.70 -14.44 -22.50
C LYS A 238 4.86 -13.88 -21.35
N LYS A 239 3.59 -14.31 -21.25
CA LYS A 239 2.67 -13.90 -20.16
C LYS A 239 3.26 -14.30 -18.81
N LEU A 240 3.77 -15.53 -18.69
CA LEU A 240 4.40 -16.02 -17.48
C LEU A 240 5.65 -15.22 -17.10
N GLN A 241 6.49 -14.86 -18.07
CA GLN A 241 7.65 -14.00 -17.83
C GLN A 241 7.25 -12.63 -17.27
N GLY A 242 6.21 -12.00 -17.83
CA GLY A 242 5.66 -10.75 -17.32
C GLY A 242 5.18 -10.87 -15.88
N VAL A 243 4.39 -11.91 -15.57
CA VAL A 243 3.89 -12.18 -14.21
C VAL A 243 5.04 -12.39 -13.22
N VAL A 244 6.04 -13.18 -13.57
CA VAL A 244 7.18 -13.48 -12.66
C VAL A 244 8.05 -12.24 -12.45
N LYS A 245 8.33 -11.46 -13.50
CA LYS A 245 9.08 -10.19 -13.39
C LYS A 245 8.36 -9.23 -12.44
N LEU A 246 7.05 -9.06 -12.64
CA LEU A 246 6.22 -8.18 -11.82
C LEU A 246 6.12 -8.67 -10.37
N ALA A 247 5.85 -9.96 -10.16
CA ALA A 247 5.77 -10.55 -8.82
C ALA A 247 7.09 -10.40 -8.07
N GLY A 248 8.23 -10.60 -8.74
CA GLY A 248 9.56 -10.39 -8.18
C GLY A 248 9.79 -8.93 -7.76
N ALA A 249 9.39 -7.97 -8.59
CA ALA A 249 9.53 -6.54 -8.26
C ALA A 249 8.62 -6.14 -7.08
N LEU A 250 7.35 -6.51 -7.13
CA LEU A 250 6.39 -6.24 -6.05
C LEU A 250 6.82 -6.88 -4.74
N GLU A 251 7.22 -8.16 -4.77
CA GLU A 251 7.67 -8.84 -3.57
C GLU A 251 8.95 -8.23 -3.02
N SER A 252 9.89 -7.79 -3.88
CA SER A 252 11.08 -7.10 -3.40
C SER A 252 10.74 -5.81 -2.65
N GLY A 253 9.76 -5.05 -3.16
CA GLY A 253 9.20 -3.90 -2.46
C GLY A 253 8.55 -4.28 -1.12
N ARG A 254 7.71 -5.32 -1.09
CA ARG A 254 7.08 -5.81 0.15
C ARG A 254 8.12 -6.34 1.15
N TYR A 255 9.16 -7.01 0.69
CA TYR A 255 10.26 -7.52 1.51
C TYR A 255 10.96 -6.37 2.24
N VAL A 256 11.33 -5.31 1.50
CA VAL A 256 11.91 -4.08 2.09
C VAL A 256 10.96 -3.44 3.09
N ALA A 257 9.67 -3.34 2.75
CA ALA A 257 8.68 -2.78 3.67
C ALA A 257 8.51 -3.64 4.94
N ARG A 258 8.64 -4.96 4.83
CA ARG A 258 8.61 -5.88 5.98
C ARG A 258 9.86 -5.81 6.85
N ASP A 259 11.02 -5.59 6.25
CA ASP A 259 12.26 -5.41 7.00
C ASP A 259 12.20 -4.11 7.80
N ILE A 260 11.87 -3.00 7.14
CA ILE A 260 11.78 -1.69 7.79
C ILE A 260 10.63 -1.67 8.79
N GLY A 261 9.41 -1.98 8.36
CA GLY A 261 8.21 -1.83 9.17
C GLY A 261 8.03 -2.94 10.21
N GLY A 262 8.48 -4.16 9.90
CA GLY A 262 8.22 -5.35 10.70
C GLY A 262 9.19 -5.55 11.87
N SER A 263 10.40 -5.02 11.75
CA SER A 263 11.47 -5.27 12.71
C SER A 263 11.34 -4.47 14.00
N ASP A 264 12.09 -4.91 15.01
CA ASP A 264 12.08 -4.30 16.32
C ASP A 264 12.57 -2.83 16.29
N PRO A 265 12.21 -2.05 17.33
CA PRO A 265 12.54 -0.63 17.41
C PRO A 265 14.01 -0.24 17.27
N GLU A 266 14.94 -1.12 17.65
CA GLU A 266 16.37 -0.82 17.70
C GLU A 266 17.09 -1.22 16.40
N ARG A 267 16.65 -2.31 15.75
CA ARG A 267 17.14 -2.68 14.41
C ARG A 267 16.78 -1.65 13.34
N MET A 268 15.59 -1.05 13.46
CA MET A 268 15.10 -0.01 12.55
C MET A 268 14.79 1.29 13.30
N ALA A 269 15.72 1.71 14.16
CA ALA A 269 15.78 3.08 14.67
C ALA A 269 16.11 4.07 13.51
N PRO A 270 15.85 5.38 13.65
CA PRO A 270 15.92 6.30 12.52
C PRO A 270 17.27 6.31 11.76
N PRO A 271 18.45 6.32 12.42
CA PRO A 271 19.73 6.20 11.70
C PRO A 271 19.92 4.84 11.00
N ARG A 272 19.37 3.75 11.55
CA ARG A 272 19.45 2.41 10.94
C ARG A 272 18.57 2.29 9.70
N VAL A 273 17.41 2.97 9.70
CA VAL A 273 16.59 3.09 8.49
C VAL A 273 17.35 3.87 7.40
N GLU A 274 18.05 4.94 7.76
CA GLU A 274 18.93 5.65 6.81
C GLU A 274 20.01 4.72 6.23
N GLU A 275 20.74 4.00 7.08
CA GLU A 275 21.79 3.04 6.64
C GLU A 275 21.21 2.03 5.65
N TYR A 276 20.11 1.37 6.02
CA TYR A 276 19.43 0.38 5.18
C TYR A 276 19.01 0.96 3.82
N VAL A 277 18.41 2.16 3.81
CA VAL A 277 17.95 2.81 2.58
C VAL A 277 19.11 3.22 1.67
N ARG A 278 20.22 3.71 2.25
CA ARG A 278 21.42 4.05 1.47
C ARG A 278 22.03 2.79 0.85
N GLU A 279 22.13 1.70 1.60
CA GLU A 279 22.65 0.43 1.10
C GLU A 279 21.77 -0.15 -0.02
N LEU A 280 20.45 -0.11 0.16
CA LEU A 280 19.47 -0.57 -0.82
C LEU A 280 19.64 0.15 -2.17
N PHE A 281 19.91 1.45 -2.17
CA PHE A 281 19.90 2.29 -3.38
C PHE A 281 21.28 2.74 -3.88
N ALA A 282 22.39 2.38 -3.22
CA ALA A 282 23.74 2.90 -3.48
C ALA A 282 24.21 2.87 -4.95
N ASN A 283 23.71 1.90 -5.74
CA ASN A 283 24.11 1.71 -7.15
C ASN A 283 22.88 1.62 -8.08
N THR A 284 21.85 2.39 -7.75
CA THR A 284 20.57 2.41 -8.47
C THR A 284 20.34 3.76 -9.13
N ARG A 285 19.23 3.91 -9.87
CA ARG A 285 18.76 5.21 -10.37
C ARG A 285 18.03 6.05 -9.32
N ILE A 286 17.87 5.53 -8.10
CA ILE A 286 17.21 6.24 -7.01
C ILE A 286 18.22 7.17 -6.33
N ASN A 287 17.98 8.48 -6.41
CA ASN A 287 18.75 9.46 -5.65
C ASN A 287 18.27 9.48 -4.19
N VAL A 288 19.19 9.33 -3.24
CA VAL A 288 18.93 9.35 -1.80
C VAL A 288 19.53 10.61 -1.16
N GLN A 289 18.68 11.50 -0.66
CA GLN A 289 19.07 12.69 0.09
C GLN A 289 18.55 12.58 1.52
N VAL A 290 19.39 12.95 2.50
CA VAL A 290 19.04 12.84 3.92
C VAL A 290 19.30 14.14 4.63
N ILE A 291 18.31 14.56 5.42
CA ILE A 291 18.40 15.68 6.35
C ILE A 291 18.44 15.09 7.76
N SER A 292 19.52 15.36 8.47
CA SER A 292 19.82 14.76 9.79
C SER A 292 20.31 15.77 10.82
N ASP A 293 20.73 16.97 10.38
CA ASP A 293 21.24 17.99 11.28
C ASP A 293 20.07 18.72 11.97
N LEU A 294 20.19 18.85 13.29
CA LEU A 294 19.15 19.44 14.11
C LEU A 294 18.79 20.90 13.72
N PRO A 295 19.75 21.80 13.40
CA PRO A 295 19.41 23.16 13.00
C PRO A 295 18.55 23.25 11.74
N THR A 296 18.83 22.43 10.73
CA THR A 296 17.98 22.38 9.52
C THR A 296 16.62 21.78 9.85
N LEU A 297 16.56 20.71 10.66
CA LEU A 297 15.28 20.12 11.08
C LEU A 297 14.40 21.14 11.83
N GLU A 298 14.97 21.88 12.78
CA GLU A 298 14.25 22.88 13.58
C GLU A 298 13.75 24.07 12.74
N LYS A 299 14.57 24.51 11.77
CA LYS A 299 14.24 25.65 10.91
C LYS A 299 13.26 25.28 9.80
N GLU A 300 13.52 24.18 9.12
CA GLU A 300 12.85 23.81 7.86
C GLU A 300 11.69 22.84 8.09
N TYR A 301 11.68 22.10 9.21
CA TYR A 301 10.65 21.10 9.57
C TYR A 301 10.27 21.16 11.07
N PRO A 302 9.83 22.32 11.57
CA PRO A 302 9.60 22.57 13.00
C PRO A 302 8.63 21.59 13.69
N LEU A 303 7.57 21.13 13.02
CA LEU A 303 6.64 20.12 13.57
C LEU A 303 7.30 18.74 13.70
N PHE A 304 8.12 18.35 12.72
CA PHE A 304 8.93 17.13 12.81
C PHE A 304 9.96 17.25 13.95
N ALA A 305 10.63 18.39 14.06
CA ALA A 305 11.62 18.66 15.09
C ALA A 305 11.00 18.64 16.51
N ALA A 306 9.76 19.11 16.68
CA ALA A 306 9.03 19.03 17.95
C ALA A 306 8.85 17.58 18.41
N VAL A 307 8.44 16.67 17.50
CA VAL A 307 8.30 15.24 17.80
C VAL A 307 9.67 14.60 18.11
N ASN A 308 10.71 15.00 17.36
CA ASN A 308 12.06 14.47 17.54
C ASN A 308 12.75 14.97 18.83
N ARG A 309 12.26 16.05 19.45
CA ARG A 309 12.94 16.78 20.53
C ARG A 309 13.28 15.91 21.74
N GLY A 310 12.40 14.98 22.11
CA GLY A 310 12.64 14.03 23.21
C GLY A 310 13.69 12.96 22.90
N ALA A 311 13.88 12.61 21.61
CA ALA A 311 14.80 11.57 21.17
C ALA A 311 16.13 12.13 20.62
N SER A 312 16.19 13.41 20.24
CA SER A 312 17.32 14.02 19.54
C SER A 312 18.62 14.02 20.34
N VAL A 313 18.53 13.99 21.68
CA VAL A 313 19.70 13.90 22.58
C VAL A 313 20.37 12.52 22.57
N ILE A 314 19.72 11.51 22.00
CA ILE A 314 20.24 10.14 21.89
C ILE A 314 20.66 9.88 20.43
N PRO A 315 21.96 9.82 20.10
CA PRO A 315 22.42 9.73 18.72
C PRO A 315 21.83 8.57 17.90
N ARG A 316 21.62 7.40 18.53
CA ARG A 316 21.01 6.23 17.89
C ARG A 316 19.50 6.37 17.61
N HIS A 317 18.84 7.38 18.17
CA HIS A 317 17.41 7.66 17.98
C HIS A 317 17.13 8.99 17.27
N ALA A 318 18.19 9.74 16.93
CA ALA A 318 18.07 11.03 16.27
C ALA A 318 17.34 10.87 14.92
N GLY A 319 16.25 11.62 14.74
CA GLY A 319 15.40 11.55 13.56
C GLY A 319 16.12 11.88 12.24
N ARG A 320 15.52 11.42 11.14
CA ARG A 320 15.95 11.69 9.76
C ARG A 320 14.74 12.03 8.91
N ILE A 321 14.93 12.93 7.95
CA ILE A 321 14.05 13.06 6.81
C ILE A 321 14.81 12.57 5.59
N ILE A 322 14.24 11.61 4.87
CA ILE A 322 14.90 10.94 3.74
C ILE A 322 14.05 11.18 2.48
N PHE A 323 14.65 11.77 1.46
CA PHE A 323 14.08 11.95 0.14
C PHE A 323 14.67 10.94 -0.84
N LEU A 324 13.79 10.25 -1.55
CA LEU A 324 14.08 9.28 -2.58
C LEU A 324 13.49 9.79 -3.88
N THR A 325 14.30 9.93 -4.93
CA THR A 325 13.83 10.41 -6.23
C THR A 325 14.23 9.45 -7.33
N TYR A 326 13.25 8.96 -8.06
CA TYR A 326 13.41 8.28 -9.34
C TYR A 326 13.02 9.23 -10.46
N GLU A 327 13.94 9.45 -11.41
CA GLU A 327 13.63 10.11 -12.67
C GLU A 327 13.81 9.10 -13.81
N PRO A 328 12.85 9.01 -14.76
CA PRO A 328 13.04 8.23 -15.97
C PRO A 328 14.28 8.67 -16.75
N GLN A 329 14.83 7.75 -17.53
CA GLN A 329 16.04 8.01 -18.32
C GLN A 329 15.88 9.20 -19.28
N ASP A 330 14.67 9.39 -19.81
CA ASP A 330 14.30 10.59 -20.57
C ASP A 330 13.26 11.40 -19.79
N PRO A 331 13.66 12.49 -19.13
CA PRO A 331 12.74 13.37 -18.40
C PRO A 331 11.64 13.98 -19.27
N SER A 332 11.83 14.09 -20.59
CA SER A 332 10.83 14.65 -21.51
C SER A 332 9.63 13.70 -21.72
N CYS A 333 9.79 12.41 -21.40
CA CYS A 333 8.75 11.40 -21.51
C CYS A 333 7.87 11.28 -20.25
N VAL A 334 8.13 12.08 -19.21
CA VAL A 334 7.34 12.06 -17.96
C VAL A 334 5.92 12.57 -18.24
N LEU A 335 4.93 11.71 -18.01
CA LEU A 335 3.50 12.03 -18.14
C LEU A 335 2.84 12.34 -16.80
N GLU A 336 3.40 11.84 -15.71
CA GLU A 336 2.89 12.04 -14.36
C GLU A 336 3.99 11.87 -13.31
N THR A 337 3.75 12.50 -12.14
CA THR A 337 4.68 12.47 -11.01
C THR A 337 3.96 11.94 -9.78
N VAL A 338 4.39 10.78 -9.28
CA VAL A 338 3.85 10.22 -8.03
C VAL A 338 4.70 10.71 -6.86
N MET A 339 4.06 11.31 -5.87
CA MET A 339 4.73 11.88 -4.70
C MET A 339 4.20 11.27 -3.41
N LEU A 340 5.05 10.58 -2.66
CA LEU A 340 4.68 9.86 -1.44
C LEU A 340 5.28 10.54 -0.21
N VAL A 341 4.49 10.72 0.84
CA VAL A 341 4.93 11.15 2.18
C VAL A 341 4.63 10.05 3.19
N GLY A 342 5.66 9.41 3.73
CA GLY A 342 5.51 8.27 4.63
C GLY A 342 5.71 8.61 6.11
N LYS A 343 4.77 8.22 6.98
CA LYS A 343 4.94 8.25 8.45
C LYS A 343 5.94 7.18 8.88
N GLY A 344 7.04 7.61 9.50
CA GLY A 344 8.14 6.75 9.94
C GLY A 344 8.37 6.76 11.45
N VAL A 345 7.33 6.69 12.29
CA VAL A 345 7.53 6.67 13.75
C VAL A 345 8.07 5.30 14.15
N THR A 346 9.39 5.22 14.34
CA THR A 346 10.15 3.97 14.53
C THR A 346 9.76 3.23 15.81
N PHE A 347 9.34 3.99 16.82
CA PHE A 347 8.65 3.52 18.00
C PHE A 347 7.87 4.68 18.62
N ASP A 348 6.60 4.41 18.94
CA ASP A 348 5.70 5.41 19.49
C ASP A 348 5.34 5.11 20.96
N THR A 349 5.87 5.92 21.88
CA THR A 349 5.47 5.86 23.30
C THR A 349 4.22 6.68 23.59
N GLY A 350 3.74 7.49 22.64
CA GLY A 350 2.76 8.55 22.82
C GLY A 350 3.33 9.87 23.34
N GLY A 351 4.67 10.00 23.44
CA GLY A 351 5.28 11.19 24.03
C GLY A 351 4.86 11.36 25.50
N ASN A 352 4.61 12.60 25.93
CA ASN A 352 4.18 12.88 27.30
C ASN A 352 2.72 12.45 27.57
N ASP A 353 1.90 12.28 26.54
CA ASP A 353 0.59 11.63 26.57
C ASP A 353 0.75 10.11 26.46
N ILE A 354 1.52 9.56 27.40
CA ILE A 354 2.06 8.20 27.34
C ILE A 354 0.99 7.13 27.11
N LYS A 355 1.27 6.19 26.20
CA LYS A 355 0.44 5.01 25.98
C LYS A 355 0.44 4.12 27.21
N VAL A 356 -0.74 3.91 27.79
CA VAL A 356 -0.98 3.03 28.94
C VAL A 356 -1.75 1.77 28.53
N SER A 357 -1.99 0.85 29.47
CA SER A 357 -2.87 -0.31 29.29
C SER A 357 -2.51 -1.22 28.10
N HIS A 358 -1.22 -1.50 27.93
CA HIS A 358 -0.65 -2.30 26.82
C HIS A 358 -0.72 -1.64 25.43
N GLY A 359 -1.14 -0.37 25.33
CA GLY A 359 -1.20 0.35 24.05
C GLY A 359 0.15 0.57 23.37
N MET A 360 1.27 0.34 24.06
CA MET A 360 2.62 0.47 23.51
C MET A 360 3.12 -0.80 22.78
N VAL A 361 2.54 -1.97 23.06
CA VAL A 361 2.93 -3.21 22.38
C VAL A 361 2.54 -3.12 20.91
N GLY A 362 3.48 -3.41 20.01
CA GLY A 362 3.27 -3.31 18.57
C GLY A 362 3.51 -1.91 17.98
N MET A 363 3.79 -0.89 18.79
CA MET A 363 4.09 0.46 18.28
C MET A 363 5.44 0.59 17.54
N SER A 364 6.18 -0.51 17.42
CA SER A 364 7.27 -0.60 16.44
C SER A 364 6.76 -0.61 14.99
N ARG A 365 5.47 -0.91 14.76
CA ARG A 365 4.84 -0.91 13.44
C ARG A 365 4.41 0.48 12.98
N ASP A 366 4.60 1.50 13.81
CA ASP A 366 4.17 2.88 13.50
C ASP A 366 5.05 3.62 12.46
N LYS A 367 5.97 2.86 11.84
CA LYS A 367 6.82 3.22 10.71
C LYS A 367 6.42 2.56 9.40
N CYS A 368 5.33 1.77 9.37
CA CYS A 368 4.92 1.04 8.16
C CYS A 368 4.56 1.96 6.98
N GLY A 369 4.14 3.21 7.21
CA GLY A 369 3.88 4.18 6.15
C GLY A 369 5.13 4.62 5.39
N ALA A 370 6.22 4.89 6.12
CA ALA A 370 7.54 5.10 5.55
C ALA A 370 8.08 3.83 4.90
N ALA A 371 7.92 2.67 5.54
CA ALA A 371 8.37 1.39 5.02
C ALA A 371 7.71 1.04 3.66
N ALA A 372 6.40 1.26 3.54
CA ALA A 372 5.66 1.07 2.29
C ALA A 372 6.13 2.03 1.20
N SER A 373 6.46 3.27 1.57
CA SER A 373 6.99 4.27 0.62
C SER A 373 8.37 3.87 0.07
N VAL A 374 9.27 3.38 0.93
CA VAL A 374 10.58 2.84 0.50
C VAL A 374 10.40 1.57 -0.33
N GLY A 375 9.50 0.67 0.07
CA GLY A 375 9.19 -0.54 -0.68
C GLY A 375 8.64 -0.25 -2.07
N PHE A 376 7.77 0.75 -2.21
CA PHE A 376 7.31 1.22 -3.52
C PHE A 376 8.46 1.74 -4.38
N MET A 377 9.39 2.51 -3.79
CA MET A 377 10.61 2.94 -4.50
C MET A 377 11.49 1.77 -4.96
N GLN A 378 11.53 0.67 -4.20
CA GLN A 378 12.21 -0.54 -4.64
C GLN A 378 11.50 -1.22 -5.82
N THR A 379 10.17 -1.28 -5.82
CA THR A 379 9.41 -1.73 -7.00
C THR A 379 9.72 -0.86 -8.22
N VAL A 380 9.73 0.47 -8.05
CA VAL A 380 10.06 1.44 -9.11
C VAL A 380 11.49 1.25 -9.61
N ASN A 381 12.45 1.03 -8.71
CA ASN A 381 13.85 0.76 -9.05
C ASN A 381 14.00 -0.46 -9.97
N LEU A 382 13.23 -1.52 -9.71
CA LEU A 382 13.28 -2.76 -10.49
C LEU A 382 12.49 -2.67 -11.81
N LEU A 383 11.36 -1.97 -11.83
CA LEU A 383 10.53 -1.84 -13.03
C LEU A 383 11.01 -0.72 -13.98
N GLN A 384 11.64 0.33 -13.43
CA GLN A 384 12.13 1.50 -14.17
C GLN A 384 11.10 2.09 -15.14
N PRO A 385 9.92 2.51 -14.66
CA PRO A 385 8.86 3.01 -15.53
C PRO A 385 9.37 4.20 -16.37
N PRO A 386 9.15 4.22 -17.69
CA PRO A 386 9.72 5.25 -18.56
C PRO A 386 8.95 6.57 -18.54
N THR A 387 7.70 6.57 -18.07
CA THR A 387 6.79 7.73 -18.15
C THR A 387 6.36 8.28 -16.80
N VAL A 388 6.87 7.73 -15.69
CA VAL A 388 6.46 8.09 -14.33
C VAL A 388 7.68 8.52 -13.52
N LYS A 389 7.67 9.78 -13.07
CA LYS A 389 8.62 10.25 -12.05
C LYS A 389 8.07 9.90 -10.67
N VAL A 390 8.94 9.45 -9.76
CA VAL A 390 8.50 9.12 -8.39
C VAL A 390 9.38 9.83 -7.38
N VAL A 391 8.75 10.50 -6.43
CA VAL A 391 9.41 11.13 -5.28
C VAL A 391 8.79 10.54 -4.02
N ALA A 392 9.60 9.98 -3.12
CA ALA A 392 9.14 9.59 -1.79
C ALA A 392 9.92 10.37 -0.73
N ALA A 393 9.22 10.98 0.20
CA ALA A 393 9.77 11.69 1.35
C ALA A 393 9.28 11.01 2.64
N ILE A 394 10.19 10.49 3.45
CA ILE A 394 9.83 9.82 4.69
C ILE A 394 10.40 10.57 5.89
N GLY A 395 9.59 10.75 6.92
CA GLY A 395 10.02 11.29 8.20
C GLY A 395 10.18 10.15 9.19
N VAL A 396 11.43 9.77 9.50
CA VAL A 396 11.72 8.72 10.49
C VAL A 396 12.16 9.32 11.82
N VAL A 397 11.40 9.02 12.87
CA VAL A 397 11.60 9.61 14.21
C VAL A 397 11.22 8.60 15.29
N ARG A 398 11.64 8.81 16.52
CA ARG A 398 11.13 8.08 17.69
C ARG A 398 10.37 9.05 18.58
N ASN A 399 9.06 8.82 18.77
CA ASN A 399 8.28 9.63 19.71
C ASN A 399 8.57 9.14 21.13
N SER A 400 9.37 9.90 21.88
CA SER A 400 9.88 9.50 23.20
C SER A 400 9.48 10.51 24.26
N CYS A 401 9.20 10.02 25.47
CA CYS A 401 9.11 10.85 26.67
C CYS A 401 10.50 11.32 27.10
N GLY A 402 10.62 12.52 27.66
CA GLY A 402 11.88 13.03 28.19
C GLY A 402 11.78 14.49 28.61
N GLU A 403 12.84 15.00 29.23
CA GLU A 403 12.93 16.40 29.69
C GLU A 403 12.77 17.41 28.54
N ASN A 404 13.15 17.02 27.33
CA ASN A 404 13.06 17.82 26.11
C ASN A 404 11.86 17.42 25.24
N ALA A 405 10.97 16.52 25.68
CA ALA A 405 9.80 16.17 24.89
C ALA A 405 8.83 17.36 24.81
N TYR A 406 8.27 17.61 23.62
CA TYR A 406 7.17 18.55 23.47
C TYR A 406 5.95 18.16 24.33
N VAL A 407 5.10 19.13 24.65
CA VAL A 407 3.99 18.95 25.60
C VAL A 407 2.67 19.43 25.00
N ALA A 408 1.55 18.96 25.56
CA ALA A 408 0.25 19.57 25.31
C ALA A 408 0.26 21.06 25.69
N ASP A 409 -0.60 21.84 25.05
CA ASP A 409 -0.71 23.30 25.12
C ASP A 409 0.44 24.10 24.46
N GLU A 410 1.54 23.44 24.06
CA GLU A 410 2.59 24.07 23.26
C GLU A 410 2.04 24.52 21.89
N VAL A 411 2.47 25.68 21.40
CA VAL A 411 2.13 26.17 20.06
C VAL A 411 3.38 26.18 19.21
N VAL A 412 3.37 25.37 18.14
CA VAL A 412 4.50 25.22 17.23
C VAL A 412 4.14 25.83 15.88
N THR A 413 4.98 26.72 15.37
CA THR A 413 4.79 27.30 14.03
C THR A 413 5.30 26.31 12.98
N ALA A 414 4.41 25.82 12.13
CA ALA A 414 4.72 24.94 11.01
C ALA A 414 5.54 25.65 9.93
N ARG A 415 6.18 24.88 9.03
CA ARG A 415 6.87 25.40 7.83
C ARG A 415 5.94 26.26 6.96
N SER A 416 4.64 25.98 6.99
CA SER A 416 3.60 26.76 6.28
C SER A 416 3.33 28.15 6.88
N GLY A 417 3.91 28.44 8.04
CA GLY A 417 3.60 29.62 8.86
C GLY A 417 2.39 29.44 9.78
N ALA A 418 1.66 28.32 9.68
CA ALA A 418 0.51 28.06 10.55
C ALA A 418 0.96 27.78 11.99
N ARG A 419 0.34 28.44 12.96
CA ARG A 419 0.58 28.20 14.39
C ARG A 419 -0.32 27.06 14.88
N VAL A 420 0.30 25.95 15.24
CA VAL A 420 -0.38 24.71 15.58
C VAL A 420 -0.33 24.46 17.08
N ARG A 421 -1.48 24.48 17.76
CA ARG A 421 -1.57 24.08 19.17
C ARG A 421 -1.55 22.56 19.30
N VAL A 422 -0.62 22.06 20.10
CA VAL A 422 -0.49 20.66 20.49
C VAL A 422 -1.55 20.35 21.53
N ASN A 423 -2.39 19.34 21.28
CA ASN A 423 -3.38 18.87 22.24
C ASN A 423 -3.03 17.49 22.79
N ASN A 424 -2.32 16.68 22.00
CA ASN A 424 -2.00 15.31 22.37
C ASN A 424 -0.72 14.88 21.64
N THR A 425 0.32 14.57 22.40
CA THR A 425 1.63 14.13 21.90
C THR A 425 1.65 12.70 21.35
N ASP A 426 0.54 11.96 21.50
CA ASP A 426 0.21 10.70 20.80
C ASP A 426 -0.43 10.91 19.42
N ALA A 427 -0.60 12.18 19.01
CA ALA A 427 -0.98 12.57 17.66
C ALA A 427 0.23 13.10 16.88
N GLU A 428 1.39 12.47 17.05
CA GLU A 428 2.69 12.83 16.49
C GLU A 428 2.79 12.59 14.99
N GLY A 429 2.19 11.51 14.46
CA GLY A 429 2.39 11.10 13.07
C GLY A 429 2.00 12.15 12.05
N ARG A 430 0.95 12.93 12.34
CA ARG A 430 0.52 14.05 11.49
C ARG A 430 1.47 15.25 11.57
N PHE A 431 2.12 15.47 12.72
CA PHE A 431 3.18 16.49 12.88
C PHE A 431 4.43 16.10 12.10
N VAL A 432 4.86 14.84 12.20
CA VAL A 432 6.00 14.28 11.46
C VAL A 432 5.86 14.52 9.96
N MET A 433 4.65 14.35 9.42
CA MET A 433 4.41 14.47 7.98
C MET A 433 4.07 15.89 7.50
N ALA A 434 3.51 16.77 8.32
CA ALA A 434 2.93 18.03 7.85
C ALA A 434 3.93 18.96 7.14
N ASP A 435 5.12 19.17 7.72
CA ASP A 435 6.14 20.02 7.08
C ASP A 435 6.81 19.35 5.88
N ILE A 436 6.93 18.02 5.91
CA ILE A 436 7.40 17.24 4.76
C ILE A 436 6.40 17.36 3.61
N LEU A 437 5.10 17.26 3.91
CA LEU A 437 4.01 17.43 2.95
C LEU A 437 3.97 18.85 2.38
N TYR A 438 4.28 19.87 3.19
CA TYR A 438 4.45 21.24 2.70
C TYR A 438 5.56 21.30 1.64
N HIS A 439 6.74 20.72 1.93
CA HIS A 439 7.85 20.68 0.99
C HIS A 439 7.48 19.90 -0.29
N VAL A 440 6.83 18.74 -0.16
CA VAL A 440 6.37 17.94 -1.31
C VAL A 440 5.36 18.70 -2.16
N LYS A 441 4.44 19.44 -1.55
CA LYS A 441 3.52 20.34 -2.25
C LYS A 441 4.30 21.41 -3.04
N GLU A 442 5.37 21.99 -2.49
CA GLU A 442 6.22 22.94 -3.24
C GLU A 442 6.85 22.28 -4.48
N MET A 443 7.32 21.04 -4.37
CA MET A 443 7.83 20.28 -5.52
C MET A 443 6.72 19.97 -6.55
N ALA A 444 5.52 19.65 -6.10
CA ALA A 444 4.37 19.32 -6.95
C ALA A 444 4.00 20.49 -7.88
N MET A 445 4.15 21.73 -7.42
CA MET A 445 3.82 22.95 -8.19
C MET A 445 4.61 23.11 -9.50
N GLY A 446 5.76 22.46 -9.62
CA GLY A 446 6.59 22.42 -10.82
C GLY A 446 6.61 21.06 -11.53
N SER A 447 5.78 20.10 -11.10
CA SER A 447 5.81 18.73 -11.60
C SER A 447 4.69 18.47 -12.61
N VAL A 448 4.92 17.53 -13.53
CA VAL A 448 3.92 17.11 -14.53
C VAL A 448 2.90 16.21 -13.84
N ASN A 449 1.62 16.58 -13.91
CA ASN A 449 0.47 15.84 -13.37
C ASN A 449 0.77 15.18 -12.00
N PRO A 450 0.97 15.97 -10.94
CA PRO A 450 1.41 15.46 -9.64
C PRO A 450 0.28 14.77 -8.88
N HIS A 451 0.55 13.56 -8.40
CA HIS A 451 -0.32 12.79 -7.49
C HIS A 451 0.33 12.72 -6.12
N ILE A 452 -0.21 13.45 -5.14
CA ILE A 452 0.36 13.49 -3.79
C ILE A 452 -0.36 12.50 -2.88
N PHE A 453 0.41 11.64 -2.21
CA PHE A 453 -0.09 10.70 -1.22
C PHE A 453 0.61 10.89 0.12
N THR A 454 -0.13 10.80 1.22
CA THR A 454 0.46 10.45 2.52
C THR A 454 0.11 9.01 2.85
N ILE A 455 1.06 8.24 3.39
CA ILE A 455 0.87 6.85 3.78
C ILE A 455 1.25 6.71 5.26
N ALA A 456 0.31 6.31 6.10
CA ALA A 456 0.54 6.25 7.53
C ALA A 456 -0.32 5.22 8.25
N THR A 457 0.24 4.61 9.30
CA THR A 457 -0.48 3.90 10.36
C THR A 457 -1.07 4.90 11.34
N LEU A 458 -1.98 5.76 10.87
CA LEU A 458 -2.23 7.03 11.56
C LEU A 458 -3.24 6.91 12.70
N THR A 459 -4.26 6.06 12.55
CA THR A 459 -5.34 6.02 13.55
C THR A 459 -5.87 4.63 13.87
N GLY A 460 -6.08 4.37 15.17
CA GLY A 460 -6.82 3.19 15.61
C GLY A 460 -8.30 3.19 15.18
N HIS A 461 -8.83 4.36 14.79
CA HIS A 461 -10.19 4.46 14.25
C HIS A 461 -10.31 3.82 12.86
N ALA A 462 -9.26 3.85 12.02
CA ALA A 462 -9.26 3.17 10.73
C ALA A 462 -9.47 1.65 10.91
N MET A 463 -8.74 1.03 11.83
CA MET A 463 -8.93 -0.38 12.20
C MET A 463 -10.37 -0.68 12.64
N ARG A 464 -10.94 0.15 13.51
CA ARG A 464 -12.33 -0.02 13.97
C ARG A 464 -13.37 0.19 12.87
N THR A 465 -13.01 0.88 11.79
CA THR A 465 -13.93 1.17 10.68
C THR A 465 -13.88 0.08 9.63
N ALA A 466 -12.69 -0.23 9.11
CA ALA A 466 -12.53 -1.10 7.94
C ALA A 466 -12.22 -2.57 8.30
N GLY A 467 -11.73 -2.83 9.51
CA GLY A 467 -11.27 -4.17 9.91
C GLY A 467 -9.88 -4.52 9.38
N ASP A 468 -9.35 -5.65 9.82
CA ASP A 468 -8.01 -6.13 9.45
C ASP A 468 -7.90 -6.35 7.93
N GLY A 469 -6.78 -5.90 7.35
CA GLY A 469 -6.44 -6.13 5.95
C GLY A 469 -6.95 -5.09 4.96
N PHE A 470 -7.64 -4.03 5.41
CA PHE A 470 -8.20 -2.98 4.55
C PHE A 470 -7.53 -1.62 4.81
N SER A 471 -6.98 -1.00 3.77
CA SER A 471 -6.48 0.38 3.85
C SER A 471 -7.65 1.36 3.72
N ILE A 472 -7.55 2.58 4.25
CA ILE A 472 -8.57 3.64 4.01
C ILE A 472 -7.98 4.74 3.15
N ALA A 473 -8.58 5.02 1.99
CA ALA A 473 -8.23 6.13 1.11
C ALA A 473 -9.16 7.33 1.33
N MET A 474 -8.60 8.53 1.41
CA MET A 474 -9.31 9.79 1.60
C MET A 474 -8.77 10.88 0.67
N ASP A 475 -9.52 11.19 -0.38
CA ASP A 475 -9.18 12.24 -1.33
C ASP A 475 -9.50 13.65 -0.80
N ASN A 476 -8.65 14.63 -1.15
CA ASN A 476 -9.05 16.02 -1.16
C ASN A 476 -10.07 16.29 -2.28
N SER A 477 -10.54 17.54 -2.38
CA SER A 477 -11.53 17.89 -3.39
C SER A 477 -11.05 17.65 -4.83
N VAL A 478 -9.78 17.89 -5.14
CA VAL A 478 -9.20 17.79 -6.50
C VAL A 478 -9.03 16.32 -6.91
N ALA A 479 -8.41 15.50 -6.07
CA ALA A 479 -8.27 14.05 -6.29
C ALA A 479 -9.65 13.37 -6.40
N ARG A 480 -10.62 13.85 -5.60
CA ARG A 480 -12.00 13.34 -5.65
C ARG A 480 -12.71 13.69 -6.97
N SER A 481 -12.42 14.82 -7.62
CA SER A 481 -13.02 15.13 -8.94
C SER A 481 -12.61 14.16 -10.03
N VAL A 482 -11.48 13.48 -9.86
CA VAL A 482 -11.01 12.45 -10.80
C VAL A 482 -11.18 11.04 -10.24
N SER A 483 -11.94 10.89 -9.15
CA SER A 483 -12.21 9.60 -8.49
C SER A 483 -10.95 8.80 -8.15
N ASN A 484 -9.88 9.48 -7.71
CA ASN A 484 -8.58 8.86 -7.44
C ASN A 484 -8.67 7.69 -6.45
N ALA A 485 -9.31 7.89 -5.28
CA ALA A 485 -9.47 6.84 -4.26
C ALA A 485 -10.25 5.63 -4.78
N TYR A 486 -11.30 5.82 -5.59
CA TYR A 486 -12.05 4.71 -6.19
C TYR A 486 -11.26 3.98 -7.28
N LYS A 487 -10.44 4.69 -8.06
CA LYS A 487 -9.50 4.06 -9.01
C LYS A 487 -8.45 3.22 -8.27
N LEU A 488 -7.96 3.71 -7.12
CA LEU A 488 -7.03 2.96 -6.29
C LEU A 488 -7.70 1.73 -5.65
N GLN A 489 -8.94 1.85 -5.18
CA GLN A 489 -9.74 0.74 -4.68
C GLN A 489 -9.89 -0.36 -5.75
N ALA A 490 -10.37 -0.01 -6.94
CA ALA A 490 -10.50 -0.97 -8.03
C ALA A 490 -9.16 -1.64 -8.41
N CYS A 491 -8.04 -0.91 -8.34
CA CYS A 491 -6.71 -1.50 -8.54
C CYS A 491 -6.32 -2.48 -7.43
N GLY A 492 -6.67 -2.16 -6.18
CA GLY A 492 -6.45 -3.00 -5.00
C GLY A 492 -7.26 -4.28 -5.04
N ASP A 493 -8.53 -4.19 -5.45
CA ASP A 493 -9.48 -5.30 -5.53
C ASP A 493 -8.95 -6.42 -6.43
N VAL A 494 -8.37 -6.07 -7.58
CA VAL A 494 -7.85 -7.04 -8.56
C VAL A 494 -6.46 -7.59 -8.23
N VAL A 495 -5.80 -7.13 -7.16
CA VAL A 495 -4.46 -7.62 -6.74
C VAL A 495 -4.40 -8.06 -5.27
N GLY A 496 -5.51 -8.05 -4.55
CA GLY A 496 -5.56 -8.48 -3.15
C GLY A 496 -5.00 -7.46 -2.14
N ASP A 497 -4.97 -6.17 -2.47
CA ASP A 497 -4.46 -5.07 -1.63
C ASP A 497 -5.57 -4.03 -1.41
N MET A 498 -6.52 -4.41 -0.55
CA MET A 498 -7.87 -3.85 -0.50
C MET A 498 -7.96 -2.46 0.14
N PHE A 499 -8.94 -1.68 -0.32
CA PHE A 499 -9.23 -0.34 0.20
C PHE A 499 -10.71 -0.16 0.54
N GLU A 500 -10.95 0.62 1.58
CA GLU A 500 -12.20 1.34 1.81
C GLU A 500 -12.02 2.82 1.49
N VAL A 501 -13.04 3.43 0.91
CA VAL A 501 -13.01 4.87 0.57
C VAL A 501 -13.80 5.67 1.60
N SER A 502 -13.13 6.60 2.27
CA SER A 502 -13.75 7.53 3.20
C SER A 502 -13.73 8.95 2.67
N ILE A 503 -14.78 9.71 3.00
CA ILE A 503 -14.96 11.08 2.52
C ILE A 503 -14.68 12.05 3.67
N ILE A 504 -13.72 12.96 3.46
CA ILE A 504 -13.50 14.12 4.33
C ILE A 504 -14.64 15.14 4.17
N ARG A 505 -15.03 15.77 5.28
CA ARG A 505 -16.17 16.69 5.38
C ARG A 505 -15.75 17.95 6.12
N ARG A 506 -16.54 19.01 6.02
CA ARG A 506 -16.26 20.30 6.67
C ARG A 506 -16.07 20.15 8.19
N GLU A 507 -16.79 19.24 8.82
CA GLU A 507 -16.71 18.97 10.26
C GLU A 507 -15.32 18.47 10.67
N ASP A 508 -14.62 17.76 9.77
CA ASP A 508 -13.26 17.28 10.02
C ASP A 508 -12.25 18.45 10.05
N PHE A 509 -12.49 19.48 9.22
CA PHE A 509 -11.71 20.73 9.24
C PHE A 509 -12.08 21.59 10.45
N ASP A 510 -13.37 21.74 10.75
CA ASP A 510 -13.86 22.52 11.89
C ASP A 510 -13.29 22.00 13.22
N LEU A 511 -13.08 20.68 13.34
CA LEU A 511 -12.42 20.07 14.51
C LEU A 511 -11.00 20.60 14.75
N HIS A 512 -10.28 20.96 13.68
CA HIS A 512 -8.87 21.37 13.71
C HIS A 512 -8.66 22.88 13.57
N LYS A 513 -9.72 23.68 13.45
CA LYS A 513 -9.59 25.15 13.49
C LYS A 513 -9.09 25.63 14.85
N GLY A 514 -8.23 26.66 14.84
CA GLY A 514 -7.81 27.37 16.04
C GLY A 514 -8.99 27.81 16.91
N LYS A 515 -8.87 27.65 18.24
CA LYS A 515 -9.93 28.00 19.20
C LYS A 515 -9.55 29.15 20.13
N MET A 516 -8.29 29.55 20.14
CA MET A 516 -7.78 30.63 20.98
C MET A 516 -7.11 31.68 20.11
N GLU A 517 -7.08 32.91 20.59
CA GLU A 517 -6.28 33.96 19.98
C GLU A 517 -4.82 33.52 19.98
N GLY A 518 -4.20 33.50 18.80
CA GLY A 518 -2.80 33.08 18.67
C GLY A 518 -2.60 31.72 17.99
N ASP A 519 -3.64 30.90 17.81
CA ASP A 519 -3.52 29.63 17.10
C ASP A 519 -4.34 29.66 15.81
N ASP A 520 -3.79 29.06 14.77
CA ASP A 520 -4.47 28.92 13.49
C ASP A 520 -5.09 27.52 13.36
N ILE A 521 -4.40 26.51 13.93
CA ILE A 521 -4.77 25.09 13.83
C ILE A 521 -4.61 24.43 15.20
N ILE A 522 -5.48 23.46 15.50
CA ILE A 522 -5.34 22.54 16.62
C ILE A 522 -4.94 21.17 16.08
N GLN A 523 -3.96 20.53 16.70
CA GLN A 523 -3.43 19.23 16.28
C GLN A 523 -4.48 18.12 16.25
N SER A 524 -5.29 18.02 17.30
CA SER A 524 -6.20 16.90 17.54
C SER A 524 -7.33 17.29 18.51
N GLY A 525 -8.39 16.47 18.55
CA GLY A 525 -9.41 16.57 19.60
C GLY A 525 -8.89 16.08 20.97
N GLN A 526 -9.69 16.24 22.03
CA GLN A 526 -9.33 15.79 23.39
C GLN A 526 -9.34 14.26 23.57
N LYS A 527 -10.04 13.53 22.71
CA LYS A 527 -10.10 12.07 22.75
C LYS A 527 -9.04 11.48 21.84
N SER A 528 -8.59 10.26 22.14
CA SER A 528 -7.78 9.47 21.21
C SER A 528 -8.49 9.34 19.87
N SER A 529 -7.73 9.18 18.78
CA SER A 529 -8.31 9.02 17.44
C SER A 529 -9.31 7.85 17.40
N ALA A 530 -8.97 6.73 18.04
CA ALA A 530 -9.83 5.55 18.16
C ALA A 530 -11.17 5.77 18.89
N ALA A 531 -11.26 6.80 19.75
CA ALA A 531 -12.47 7.15 20.50
C ALA A 531 -13.18 8.40 19.96
N THR A 532 -12.64 9.01 18.91
CA THR A 532 -13.19 10.21 18.28
C THR A 532 -14.09 9.81 17.11
N ASN A 533 -15.30 10.37 17.06
CA ASN A 533 -16.16 10.21 15.88
C ASN A 533 -15.43 10.79 14.67
N ARG A 534 -15.42 10.05 13.55
CA ARG A 534 -14.67 10.43 12.35
C ARG A 534 -13.16 10.52 12.60
N GLY A 535 -12.65 9.61 13.43
CA GLY A 535 -11.30 9.66 13.98
C GLY A 535 -10.16 9.55 12.96
N HIS A 536 -10.40 8.93 11.79
CA HIS A 536 -9.41 8.80 10.71
C HIS A 536 -9.49 9.97 9.69
N GLN A 537 -10.65 10.61 9.53
CA GLN A 537 -10.81 11.74 8.61
C GLN A 537 -10.18 13.03 9.16
N GLY A 538 -10.30 13.24 10.47
CA GLY A 538 -9.70 14.39 11.16
C GLY A 538 -8.21 14.61 10.84
N PRO A 539 -7.32 13.61 11.04
CA PRO A 539 -5.92 13.73 10.67
C PRO A 539 -5.66 14.12 9.20
N CYS A 540 -6.48 13.63 8.27
CA CYS A 540 -6.38 14.03 6.86
C CYS A 540 -6.68 15.54 6.70
N ALA A 541 -7.75 16.03 7.33
CA ALA A 541 -8.07 17.47 7.33
C ALA A 541 -6.95 18.31 7.97
N PHE A 542 -6.37 17.85 9.08
CA PHE A 542 -5.20 18.49 9.69
C PHE A 542 -4.02 18.60 8.71
N LEU A 543 -3.67 17.50 8.03
CA LEU A 543 -2.54 17.50 7.08
C LEU A 543 -2.79 18.47 5.93
N ILE A 544 -4.03 18.56 5.43
CA ILE A 544 -4.40 19.50 4.37
C ILE A 544 -4.20 20.95 4.84
N MET A 545 -4.66 21.29 6.04
CA MET A 545 -4.54 22.64 6.60
C MET A 545 -3.09 23.01 6.95
N ALA A 546 -2.38 22.12 7.66
CA ALA A 546 -1.03 22.40 8.17
C ALA A 546 0.02 22.48 7.05
N SER A 547 -0.15 21.73 5.95
CA SER A 547 0.73 21.79 4.77
C SER A 547 0.37 22.91 3.78
N GLY A 548 -0.75 23.60 4.00
CA GLY A 548 -1.26 24.63 3.10
C GLY A 548 -1.87 24.08 1.79
N LEU A 549 -2.20 22.78 1.73
CA LEU A 549 -2.88 22.17 0.59
C LEU A 549 -4.34 22.65 0.45
N ASP A 550 -4.94 23.17 1.53
CA ASP A 550 -6.23 23.86 1.50
C ASP A 550 -6.25 25.05 0.52
N LYS A 551 -5.09 25.66 0.26
CA LYS A 551 -4.91 26.74 -0.73
C LYS A 551 -4.85 26.23 -2.18
N HIS A 552 -4.81 24.92 -2.39
CA HIS A 552 -4.69 24.25 -3.70
C HIS A 552 -5.92 23.40 -4.05
N GLY A 553 -7.11 23.83 -3.60
CA GLY A 553 -8.39 23.20 -3.95
C GLY A 553 -8.83 23.46 -5.39
N LYS A 554 -10.02 22.96 -5.75
CA LYS A 554 -10.59 23.04 -7.12
C LYS A 554 -10.64 24.45 -7.72
N THR A 555 -10.84 25.47 -6.89
CA THR A 555 -10.98 26.87 -7.30
C THR A 555 -9.67 27.65 -7.24
N SER A 556 -8.56 27.00 -6.90
CA SER A 556 -7.25 27.64 -6.84
C SER A 556 -6.65 27.81 -8.24
N GLU A 557 -5.67 28.71 -8.36
CA GLU A 557 -4.92 28.91 -9.62
C GLU A 557 -4.15 27.64 -10.04
N LYS A 558 -3.64 26.88 -9.06
CA LYS A 558 -2.96 25.60 -9.29
C LYS A 558 -3.53 24.52 -8.36
N PRO A 559 -4.61 23.83 -8.78
CA PRO A 559 -5.17 22.72 -8.03
C PRO A 559 -4.19 21.56 -7.93
N LEU A 560 -4.09 20.92 -6.76
CA LEU A 560 -3.22 19.76 -6.55
C LEU A 560 -4.03 18.56 -6.04
N GLU A 561 -3.82 17.41 -6.67
CA GLU A 561 -4.38 16.13 -6.22
C GLU A 561 -3.67 15.65 -4.95
N TYR A 562 -4.45 15.38 -3.90
CA TYR A 562 -3.93 14.83 -2.65
C TYR A 562 -4.85 13.73 -2.13
N CYS A 563 -4.27 12.62 -1.71
CA CYS A 563 -4.96 11.52 -1.06
C CYS A 563 -4.21 11.07 0.21
N HIS A 564 -4.93 10.89 1.31
CA HIS A 564 -4.38 10.27 2.51
C HIS A 564 -4.74 8.78 2.56
N LEU A 565 -3.73 7.92 2.72
CA LEU A 565 -3.87 6.48 2.91
C LEU A 565 -3.59 6.14 4.37
N ASP A 566 -4.65 5.85 5.14
CA ASP A 566 -4.53 5.30 6.50
C ASP A 566 -4.45 3.78 6.42
N ILE A 567 -3.25 3.25 6.64
CA ILE A 567 -2.93 1.81 6.54
C ILE A 567 -2.86 1.13 7.91
N ALA A 568 -3.35 1.77 8.99
CA ALA A 568 -3.30 1.19 10.32
C ALA A 568 -3.95 -0.20 10.42
N ALA A 569 -4.96 -0.47 9.58
CA ALA A 569 -5.66 -1.76 9.56
C ALA A 569 -5.04 -2.78 8.59
N SER A 570 -4.31 -2.33 7.57
CA SER A 570 -3.72 -3.19 6.55
C SER A 570 -2.23 -3.43 6.73
N ALA A 571 -1.52 -2.66 7.57
CA ALA A 571 -0.07 -2.76 7.75
C ALA A 571 0.41 -4.08 8.40
N GLY A 572 -0.48 -4.80 9.07
CA GLY A 572 -0.19 -6.03 9.83
C GLY A 572 0.21 -5.73 11.28
N ASN A 573 -0.25 -6.59 12.20
CA ASN A 573 -0.02 -6.47 13.64
C ASN A 573 0.72 -7.69 14.19
N LEU A 574 1.44 -7.51 15.31
CA LEU A 574 2.08 -8.65 15.98
C LEU A 574 1.03 -9.69 16.42
N PRO A 575 1.30 -11.00 16.26
CA PRO A 575 2.59 -11.60 15.89
C PRO A 575 2.86 -11.69 14.38
N ASP A 576 1.93 -11.27 13.53
CA ASP A 576 2.06 -11.40 12.09
C ASP A 576 3.09 -10.42 11.48
N PRO A 577 3.78 -10.81 10.40
CA PRO A 577 4.66 -9.91 9.66
C PRO A 577 3.90 -8.70 9.13
N ALA A 578 4.64 -7.61 8.85
CA ALA A 578 4.03 -6.51 8.11
C ALA A 578 3.58 -7.00 6.73
N THR A 579 2.55 -6.38 6.15
CA THR A 579 2.00 -6.83 4.87
C THR A 579 2.75 -6.24 3.68
N GLY A 580 3.25 -5.01 3.82
CA GLY A 580 3.74 -4.18 2.72
C GLY A 580 2.63 -3.44 1.96
N ALA A 581 1.41 -3.40 2.48
CA ALA A 581 0.35 -2.56 1.93
C ALA A 581 0.74 -1.06 2.00
N PRO A 582 0.45 -0.23 0.98
CA PRO A 582 -0.35 -0.53 -0.22
C PRO A 582 0.47 -0.62 -1.51
N ILE A 583 1.65 -1.28 -1.47
CA ILE A 583 2.59 -1.29 -2.61
C ILE A 583 1.97 -1.88 -3.87
N ALA A 584 1.15 -2.94 -3.75
CA ALA A 584 0.60 -3.64 -4.91
C ALA A 584 -0.48 -2.80 -5.60
N ALA A 585 -1.38 -2.19 -4.84
CA ALA A 585 -2.41 -1.31 -5.39
C ALA A 585 -1.81 -0.06 -6.05
N LEU A 586 -0.84 0.60 -5.41
CA LEU A 586 -0.15 1.77 -5.99
C LEU A 586 0.60 1.39 -7.27
N SER A 587 1.23 0.22 -7.30
CA SER A 587 1.94 -0.27 -8.49
C SER A 587 0.97 -0.57 -9.63
N LYS A 588 -0.16 -1.24 -9.35
CA LYS A 588 -1.21 -1.48 -10.35
C LYS A 588 -1.83 -0.18 -10.86
N ARG A 589 -1.90 0.87 -10.04
CA ARG A 589 -2.44 2.18 -10.43
C ARG A 589 -1.50 2.97 -11.33
N PHE A 590 -0.23 3.06 -10.97
CA PHE A 590 0.71 4.01 -11.58
C PHE A 590 1.78 3.36 -12.44
N LEU A 591 2.11 2.10 -12.19
CA LEU A 591 3.10 1.35 -12.96
C LEU A 591 2.43 0.42 -13.99
N ALA A 592 1.10 0.54 -14.15
CA ALA A 592 0.22 -0.35 -14.90
C ALA A 592 0.55 -0.54 -16.38
N LYS A 593 1.12 0.48 -17.04
CA LYS A 593 1.51 0.33 -18.46
C LYS A 593 2.56 -0.77 -18.63
N GLU A 594 3.45 -0.94 -17.65
CA GLU A 594 4.35 -2.10 -17.54
C GLU A 594 3.63 -3.38 -17.09
N PHE A 595 2.51 -3.30 -16.34
CA PHE A 595 1.67 -4.46 -16.03
C PHE A 595 1.01 -5.03 -17.30
N GLU A 596 0.57 -4.16 -18.21
CA GLU A 596 -0.27 -4.53 -19.36
C GLU A 596 0.52 -4.71 -20.67
N GLU A 597 1.56 -3.94 -20.95
CA GLU A 597 2.36 -4.10 -22.19
C GLU A 597 3.08 -5.45 -22.23
N ASN A 598 3.49 -5.97 -21.06
CA ASN A 598 4.00 -7.33 -20.90
C ASN A 598 2.93 -8.43 -21.06
N LEU A 599 1.63 -8.07 -21.04
CA LEU A 599 0.48 -8.97 -21.26
C LEU A 599 -0.13 -8.84 -22.67
N ALA A 600 -0.05 -7.65 -23.29
CA ALA A 600 -0.71 -7.30 -24.54
C ALA A 600 0.04 -7.75 -25.81
N GLU A 601 1.37 -7.89 -25.78
CA GLU A 601 2.12 -8.46 -26.92
C GLU A 601 1.88 -9.97 -27.13
N ALA A 602 1.12 -10.62 -26.24
CA ALA A 602 0.87 -12.07 -26.26
C ALA A 602 -0.50 -12.47 -26.82
N ASN A 603 -1.46 -11.56 -26.90
CA ASN A 603 -2.81 -11.84 -27.40
C ASN A 603 -3.18 -10.73 -28.39
N GLY A 604 -3.49 -11.06 -29.64
CA GLY A 604 -4.30 -10.17 -30.48
C GLY A 604 -5.52 -9.75 -29.66
N ALA A 605 -5.52 -8.49 -29.23
CA ALA A 605 -6.17 -8.13 -27.98
C ALA A 605 -7.69 -8.36 -28.04
N PRO A 606 -8.30 -8.92 -26.97
CA PRO A 606 -9.74 -8.80 -26.79
C PRO A 606 -10.08 -7.31 -26.61
N LEU A 607 -11.24 -6.90 -27.14
CA LEU A 607 -11.73 -5.53 -27.16
C LEU A 607 -11.65 -4.90 -25.75
N LYS A 608 -10.85 -3.84 -25.60
CA LYS A 608 -10.84 -3.00 -24.39
C LYS A 608 -12.14 -2.20 -24.35
N TYR A 609 -12.93 -2.37 -23.29
CA TYR A 609 -14.04 -1.48 -22.96
C TYR A 609 -13.53 -0.42 -21.99
N THR A 610 -13.70 0.85 -22.34
CA THR A 610 -13.54 1.95 -21.38
C THR A 610 -14.93 2.33 -20.89
N HIS A 611 -15.23 2.06 -19.61
CA HIS A 611 -16.43 2.59 -18.97
C HIS A 611 -16.25 4.10 -18.74
N ILE A 612 -17.01 4.92 -19.44
CA ILE A 612 -17.08 6.36 -19.18
C ILE A 612 -18.34 6.61 -18.37
N ASP A 613 -18.17 6.91 -17.09
CA ASP A 613 -19.26 7.34 -16.23
C ASP A 613 -19.59 8.81 -16.59
N MET A 614 -20.60 9.00 -17.44
CA MET A 614 -21.12 10.34 -17.73
C MET A 614 -22.08 10.77 -16.62
N ALA A 615 -21.56 11.00 -15.41
CA ALA A 615 -22.26 11.79 -14.40
C ALA A 615 -22.14 13.29 -14.73
N GLY A 616 -22.75 13.70 -15.84
CA GLY A 616 -22.94 15.10 -16.22
C GLY A 616 -24.44 15.37 -16.31
N GLN A 617 -24.91 16.46 -15.70
CA GLN A 617 -26.28 16.95 -15.92
C GLN A 617 -26.50 17.19 -17.41
N LEU A 618 -27.04 16.20 -18.12
CA LEU A 618 -27.71 16.42 -19.38
C LEU A 618 -28.93 17.28 -19.05
N GLY A 619 -28.78 18.59 -19.22
CA GLY A 619 -29.90 19.53 -19.24
C GLY A 619 -30.76 19.20 -20.46
N LEU A 620 -31.63 18.21 -20.32
CA LEU A 620 -32.66 17.89 -21.29
C LEU A 620 -34.01 18.13 -20.62
N GLY A 621 -34.78 19.03 -21.22
CA GLY A 621 -36.14 19.33 -20.79
C GLY A 621 -36.95 18.04 -20.66
N LEU A 622 -37.72 17.98 -19.58
CA LEU A 622 -38.64 16.90 -19.27
C LEU A 622 -39.69 16.79 -20.38
N ASN A 623 -39.50 15.90 -21.35
CA ASN A 623 -40.59 15.45 -22.20
C ASN A 623 -41.26 14.25 -21.51
N PHE A 624 -42.52 14.46 -21.14
CA PHE A 624 -43.39 13.46 -20.54
C PHE A 624 -44.03 12.60 -21.63
N TYR A 625 -44.01 11.28 -21.49
CA TYR A 625 -44.90 10.37 -22.20
C TYR A 625 -45.83 9.74 -21.16
N ASP A 626 -47.14 9.95 -21.32
CA ASP A 626 -48.19 9.42 -20.43
C ASP A 626 -48.04 9.71 -18.92
N GLY A 627 -47.49 10.89 -18.58
CA GLY A 627 -47.51 11.39 -17.20
C GLY A 627 -46.51 10.75 -16.23
N ASN A 628 -45.55 9.93 -16.70
CA ASN A 628 -44.45 9.43 -15.87
C ASN A 628 -43.07 9.93 -16.37
N PRO A 629 -42.14 10.31 -15.46
CA PRO A 629 -40.77 10.66 -15.85
C PRO A 629 -39.99 9.39 -16.23
N LEU A 630 -39.51 9.32 -17.48
CA LEU A 630 -38.56 8.30 -17.94
C LEU A 630 -37.14 8.69 -17.52
N LEU A 631 -36.56 7.97 -16.55
CA LEU A 631 -35.13 8.01 -16.25
C LEU A 631 -34.40 7.07 -17.21
N GLY A 632 -34.01 7.59 -18.37
CA GLY A 632 -33.12 6.87 -19.28
C GLY A 632 -31.67 7.00 -18.81
N LEU A 633 -31.08 5.91 -18.30
CA LEU A 633 -29.63 5.80 -18.14
C LEU A 633 -29.02 5.48 -19.51
N ALA A 634 -28.25 6.40 -20.07
CA ALA A 634 -27.46 6.15 -21.27
C ALA A 634 -26.04 5.77 -20.84
N TYR A 635 -25.60 4.56 -21.19
CA TYR A 635 -24.20 4.15 -21.04
C TYR A 635 -23.50 4.31 -22.39
N CYS A 636 -22.37 5.00 -22.42
CA CYS A 636 -21.51 5.08 -23.60
C CYS A 636 -20.29 4.17 -23.40
N TYR A 637 -20.13 3.20 -24.28
CA TYR A 637 -18.93 2.37 -24.38
C TYR A 637 -18.09 2.83 -25.55
N LEU A 638 -16.78 3.00 -25.34
CA LEU A 638 -15.83 3.19 -26.43
C LEU A 638 -15.28 1.83 -26.85
N VAL A 639 -15.60 1.42 -28.08
CA VAL A 639 -15.13 0.17 -28.69
C VAL A 639 -14.38 0.55 -29.97
N GLN A 640 -13.05 0.40 -29.99
CA GLN A 640 -12.20 0.71 -31.15
C GLN A 640 -12.42 2.11 -31.77
N GLY A 641 -12.65 3.13 -30.94
CA GLY A 641 -12.90 4.50 -31.42
C GLY A 641 -14.33 4.74 -31.94
N LYS A 642 -15.24 3.77 -31.83
CA LYS A 642 -16.68 3.94 -32.01
C LYS A 642 -17.37 4.11 -30.65
N CYS A 643 -18.29 5.07 -30.57
CA CYS A 643 -19.11 5.31 -29.39
C CYS A 643 -20.38 4.45 -29.50
N LEU A 644 -20.63 3.58 -28.52
CA LEU A 644 -21.80 2.72 -28.45
C LEU A 644 -22.69 3.23 -27.31
N THR A 645 -23.82 3.84 -27.66
CA THR A 645 -24.81 4.32 -26.68
C THR A 645 -25.89 3.26 -26.50
N ILE A 646 -26.02 2.70 -25.30
CA ILE A 646 -27.12 1.78 -24.97
C ILE A 646 -28.15 2.53 -24.15
N TYR A 647 -29.38 2.62 -24.67
CA TYR A 647 -30.55 3.05 -23.90
C TYR A 647 -31.24 1.81 -23.33
N THR A 648 -31.32 1.71 -22.01
CA THR A 648 -32.20 0.71 -21.39
C THR A 648 -33.65 1.18 -21.50
N CYS A 649 -34.42 0.58 -22.42
CA CYS A 649 -35.87 0.72 -22.45
C CYS A 649 -36.52 -0.40 -21.62
N PRO A 650 -37.70 -0.20 -20.99
CA PRO A 650 -38.44 -1.28 -20.33
C PRO A 650 -38.79 -2.41 -21.32
N PRO A 651 -39.07 -3.63 -20.85
CA PRO A 651 -39.30 -4.79 -21.73
C PRO A 651 -40.48 -4.55 -22.67
N GLY A 652 -40.22 -4.53 -23.98
CA GLY A 652 -41.24 -4.36 -25.03
C GLY A 652 -40.88 -3.47 -26.23
N CYS A 653 -39.70 -2.82 -26.26
CA CYS A 653 -39.27 -2.03 -27.42
C CYS A 653 -38.21 -2.77 -28.26
N GLU A 654 -38.45 -2.90 -29.57
CA GLU A 654 -37.46 -3.39 -30.55
C GLU A 654 -36.40 -2.33 -30.87
N LEU A 655 -35.19 -2.79 -31.23
CA LEU A 655 -34.04 -1.98 -31.65
C LEU A 655 -34.35 -1.25 -32.97
N ILE A 656 -34.34 0.09 -32.99
CA ILE A 656 -34.81 0.87 -34.17
C ILE A 656 -33.67 1.32 -35.11
N SER A 657 -32.39 1.38 -34.70
CA SER A 657 -31.25 1.58 -35.64
C SER A 657 -29.86 1.48 -35.01
N GLU A 658 -28.86 1.08 -35.82
CA GLU A 658 -27.43 1.33 -35.57
C GLU A 658 -27.02 2.68 -36.19
N LEU A 659 -26.27 3.50 -35.45
CA LEU A 659 -25.68 4.74 -35.94
C LEU A 659 -24.18 4.53 -36.24
N ASP A 660 -23.80 4.64 -37.51
CA ASP A 660 -22.42 4.51 -37.96
C ASP A 660 -21.72 5.89 -37.88
N CYS A 661 -20.91 6.12 -36.86
CA CYS A 661 -20.08 7.33 -36.76
C CYS A 661 -18.77 7.14 -37.57
N LYS A 662 -18.50 8.00 -38.55
CA LYS A 662 -17.23 8.00 -39.31
C LYS A 662 -16.08 8.60 -38.47
N PRO A 663 -14.85 8.05 -38.54
CA PRO A 663 -13.71 8.55 -37.79
C PRO A 663 -13.16 9.85 -38.38
N VAL A 664 -12.89 10.84 -37.53
CA VAL A 664 -12.07 12.02 -37.89
C VAL A 664 -10.61 11.65 -37.65
N VAL A 665 -9.85 11.48 -38.73
CA VAL A 665 -8.39 11.33 -38.68
C VAL A 665 -7.78 12.73 -38.65
N ALA A 666 -7.15 13.12 -37.54
CA ALA A 666 -6.30 14.30 -37.50
C ALA A 666 -4.92 13.94 -38.10
N ALA A 667 -4.65 14.40 -39.32
CA ALA A 667 -3.33 14.31 -39.95
C ALA A 667 -2.39 15.41 -39.39
N PRO A 668 -1.07 15.16 -39.30
CA PRO A 668 -0.12 16.09 -38.69
C PRO A 668 0.34 17.14 -39.71
N THR A 669 -0.02 18.40 -39.52
CA THR A 669 0.55 19.52 -40.28
C THR A 669 1.44 20.42 -39.43
N ARG A 670 2.66 20.58 -39.95
CA ARG A 670 3.82 21.34 -39.51
C ARG A 670 3.50 22.70 -38.90
N LEU A 671 4.18 23.02 -37.78
CA LEU A 671 4.41 24.39 -37.32
C LEU A 671 5.08 25.20 -38.44
N CYS A 672 4.39 26.23 -38.93
CA CYS A 672 5.01 27.36 -39.59
C CYS A 672 4.33 28.65 -39.12
N ALA A 673 5.16 29.62 -38.76
CA ALA A 673 4.82 30.89 -38.15
C ALA A 673 3.86 31.74 -39.00
N LEU A 674 3.01 32.53 -38.34
CA LEU A 674 2.63 33.87 -38.80
C LEU A 674 2.15 34.75 -37.64
N ARG A 675 2.71 35.96 -37.63
CA ARG A 675 2.53 37.06 -36.68
C ARG A 675 1.23 37.84 -36.92
N SER A 676 0.73 38.44 -35.84
CA SER A 676 0.09 39.77 -35.72
C SER A 676 -1.02 40.18 -36.70
N ALA A 677 -2.22 40.46 -36.18
CA ALA A 677 -2.80 41.83 -36.13
C ALA A 677 -4.28 41.80 -35.68
N GLY A 678 -4.66 42.78 -34.83
CA GLY A 678 -5.99 43.41 -34.87
C GLY A 678 -7.04 43.01 -33.82
N SER A 679 -7.24 43.89 -32.84
CA SER A 679 -8.45 44.25 -32.06
C SER A 679 -9.78 43.53 -32.41
N VAL A 680 -10.61 43.06 -31.46
CA VAL A 680 -11.56 43.86 -30.63
C VAL A 680 -12.06 43.02 -29.41
N GLN A 681 -12.48 43.73 -28.35
CA GLN A 681 -12.85 43.34 -26.97
C GLN A 681 -13.92 42.23 -26.74
N GLU A 682 -13.70 41.50 -25.63
CA GLU A 682 -14.61 40.97 -24.58
C GLU A 682 -15.94 40.29 -24.92
N SER A 683 -16.06 39.00 -24.57
CA SER A 683 -16.98 38.54 -23.51
C SER A 683 -16.73 37.07 -23.13
N LEU A 684 -16.84 36.80 -21.82
CA LEU A 684 -16.76 35.48 -21.20
C LEU A 684 -17.94 34.58 -21.62
N THR A 685 -17.69 33.30 -21.91
CA THR A 685 -18.44 32.11 -21.43
C THR A 685 -17.88 30.82 -22.03
N GLY A 686 -17.93 29.74 -21.25
CA GLY A 686 -17.21 28.48 -21.47
C GLY A 686 -17.53 27.75 -22.78
N LYS A 687 -16.49 27.21 -23.41
CA LYS A 687 -16.62 26.31 -24.57
C LYS A 687 -16.92 24.89 -24.10
N MET A 688 -18.20 24.51 -24.17
CA MET A 688 -18.60 23.13 -24.42
C MET A 688 -18.15 22.72 -25.82
N VAL A 689 -17.67 21.49 -25.96
CA VAL A 689 -17.49 20.84 -27.27
C VAL A 689 -18.87 20.56 -27.83
N GLN A 690 -19.30 21.36 -28.82
CA GLN A 690 -20.53 21.16 -29.55
C GLN A 690 -20.27 20.15 -30.68
N LEU A 691 -20.94 19.00 -30.64
CA LEU A 691 -21.09 18.12 -31.79
C LEU A 691 -22.03 18.81 -32.77
N VAL A 692 -21.50 19.23 -33.92
CA VAL A 692 -22.29 19.80 -35.02
C VAL A 692 -22.77 18.65 -35.90
N CYS A 693 -24.07 18.38 -35.92
CA CYS A 693 -24.71 17.63 -36.99
C CYS A 693 -25.01 18.61 -38.13
N SER A 694 -24.41 18.42 -39.30
CA SER A 694 -24.74 19.16 -40.51
C SER A 694 -25.92 18.50 -41.22
N GLU A 695 -27.06 19.18 -41.28
CA GLU A 695 -28.11 18.93 -42.27
C GLU A 695 -27.67 19.57 -43.59
N GLU A 696 -27.42 18.77 -44.62
CA GLU A 696 -27.48 19.14 -46.04
C GLU A 696 -27.22 17.87 -46.88
N ASP A 697 -28.29 17.17 -47.24
CA ASP A 697 -28.71 16.99 -48.64
C ASP A 697 -29.88 16.02 -48.74
N ALA A 698 -30.93 16.50 -49.39
CA ALA A 698 -32.23 15.86 -49.52
C ALA A 698 -32.24 14.77 -50.61
N GLY A 699 -33.14 13.80 -50.44
CA GLY A 699 -33.83 13.19 -51.57
C GLY A 699 -34.15 11.70 -51.40
N VAL A 700 -35.25 11.36 -50.73
CA VAL A 700 -36.16 10.26 -51.14
C VAL A 700 -37.57 10.57 -50.59
N GLU A 701 -38.46 11.03 -51.47
CA GLU A 701 -39.92 10.95 -51.31
C GLU A 701 -40.39 9.49 -51.55
N GLU A 702 -41.56 9.18 -50.99
CA GLU A 702 -42.47 8.09 -51.36
C GLU A 702 -42.01 6.62 -51.23
N GLU A 703 -42.62 5.91 -50.26
CA GLU A 703 -43.29 4.60 -50.40
C GLU A 703 -43.18 3.80 -49.09
N CYS A 704 -44.23 3.84 -48.27
CA CYS A 704 -44.83 2.66 -47.63
C CYS A 704 -46.00 3.08 -46.74
N ALA A 705 -47.08 3.55 -47.38
CA ALA A 705 -48.40 3.40 -46.82
C ALA A 705 -48.89 1.97 -47.10
N ARG A 706 -49.53 1.35 -46.08
CA ARG A 706 -50.32 0.11 -46.13
C ARG A 706 -49.51 -1.20 -46.13
N SER A 707 -49.48 -1.89 -44.99
CA SER A 707 -50.39 -3.02 -44.80
C SER A 707 -50.45 -3.47 -43.35
N SER A 708 -51.70 -3.65 -42.91
CA SER A 708 -52.14 -4.45 -41.78
C SER A 708 -51.53 -5.85 -41.76
N LYS A 709 -51.13 -6.33 -40.58
CA LYS A 709 -51.73 -7.52 -39.94
C LYS A 709 -51.07 -7.84 -38.60
N SER A 710 -51.95 -8.08 -37.62
CA SER A 710 -51.72 -8.70 -36.32
C SER A 710 -50.84 -9.95 -36.34
N CYS A 711 -49.98 -10.12 -35.33
CA CYS A 711 -50.04 -11.28 -34.41
C CYS A 711 -49.01 -11.21 -33.27
N ARG A 712 -49.58 -11.24 -32.05
CA ARG A 712 -49.10 -11.73 -30.73
C ARG A 712 -47.79 -11.22 -30.12
#